data_AF-A0A1Q2MCL3-F1
#
_entry.id   AF-A0A1Q2MCL3-F1
#
_cell.length_a   1.000
_cell.length_b   1.000
_cell.length_c   1.000
_cell.angle_alpha   90.00
_cell.angle_beta   90.00
_cell.angle_gamma   90.00
#
_symmetry.space_group_name_H-M   'P 1'
#
loop_
_entity.id
_entity.type
_entity.pdbx_description
1 polymer ?
#
loop_
_entity_poly.entity_id
_entity_poly.type
_entity_poly.pdbx_seq_one_letter_code
_entity_poly.pdbx_strand_id
1 'polypeptide(L)'
;MKNSIISIVIVVLLLISAGTSRADWMRDPASDVDKEFISGNEGIAPGTPPTDNSCWMAAASNMLAGAGYGNGATIQERAQDIYYDMLLWRKSLDPTDIHGTQDGGWMDNALNWWLGSPNNVWPSNPYVIVTEYGNKSYDPWAYSQGARFIGNLIRDYKQVSIGIRWPRTTAGGSPSGGHAITPWGDSGTAAYLYSNPAEMITADSDRDNGGDFQTYTYDSFTNPNPGGFNEGNGWYFNFSGNHTYICYAATLTPADSPIDPSDGPTQKVVGSYRIDQDSLEDATDIHYTAYTDYDILAYRTQIDRNTVNEPEIVEDNVHYPHLTRSDIHVDWDISDNPVPYGDDVTITTEFVLQGWNGIRYDDVYFTYPNEMDTKYIQPPDESTLGTDVRVDSNDGIYRMLADDFPCTRTGPVTKIFLWNSWLGDGRTGPAPGNVEKLSLTIYSDDPIGDDPDNKYDDPGNKFSMPLEELWSGSFTEFQVSEYGLSNEFFWDPYVDGQLGSDYRIWQYVVDIPEESAFVQEGTPRNPKIYWLSVSAEISGVDNPQFGWKTTPLKNAWNDTAVHWADTWEFTDEFDYWEDQETHSFKVDGSWFKGAYNCATESIRLGNCDQGTYASIVAAVTPGTDKVMLRFRIPWSGSSAGAGPSGTSVYVDDVYQGSISGYDCIWDEIILEGMAPYTEDGEIQVLLMDEKEGCDGDIQVTYLEVYSGAKSWKPLYYPLGHELNGYDVNMSFGIVTRSTQPGTLLPGFGWYINSFPLENVNIQDITGGYVVGAFDLMDYAGEPKMLGEYRFIHQHPYIFDPELFEFTIEPPQGQENCEFAARNFRFGHTWGMPNTAELWEFNQWMTALPQEVFLCSPTPVVIPVNWDGRLPYPKSDITPAHLIPDAPDCTVYLEADINKDCCVNVLDFRIMASQWLECTTTQGLFLN
;
A
#
# COMPACT_ATOMS: atom_id res chain seq x y z
N MET A 1 42.43 -33.85 -8.05
CA MET A 1 41.91 -35.11 -7.50
C MET A 1 40.99 -34.76 -6.35
N LYS A 2 39.68 -34.90 -6.57
CA LYS A 2 38.57 -35.02 -5.59
C LYS A 2 38.42 -33.88 -4.58
N ASN A 3 37.29 -33.20 -4.40
CA ASN A 3 35.90 -33.26 -4.89
C ASN A 3 35.31 -31.91 -4.40
N SER A 4 34.78 -30.99 -5.20
CA SER A 4 33.53 -31.07 -5.96
C SER A 4 32.45 -31.83 -5.17
N ILE A 5 31.80 -31.19 -4.18
CA ILE A 5 30.50 -31.60 -3.57
C ILE A 5 29.86 -30.53 -2.62
N ILE A 6 30.42 -29.32 -2.40
CA ILE A 6 29.81 -28.33 -1.47
C ILE A 6 29.51 -26.97 -2.16
N SER A 7 28.98 -27.04 -3.39
CA SER A 7 28.38 -25.86 -4.06
C SER A 7 27.05 -26.19 -4.73
N ILE A 8 26.45 -27.33 -4.37
CA ILE A 8 25.16 -27.82 -4.92
C ILE A 8 24.04 -27.81 -3.84
N VAL A 9 24.30 -27.31 -2.62
CA VAL A 9 23.33 -27.31 -1.51
C VAL A 9 22.91 -25.89 -1.06
N ILE A 10 23.41 -24.82 -1.69
CA ILE A 10 23.05 -23.42 -1.34
C ILE A 10 22.33 -22.70 -2.51
N VAL A 11 21.68 -23.45 -3.40
CA VAL A 11 20.79 -22.90 -4.46
C VAL A 11 19.37 -23.50 -4.36
N VAL A 12 19.05 -24.24 -3.29
CA VAL A 12 17.76 -24.95 -3.15
C VAL A 12 16.94 -24.50 -1.93
N LEU A 13 17.31 -23.42 -1.23
CA LEU A 13 16.56 -22.93 -0.05
C LEU A 13 16.29 -21.41 -0.03
N LEU A 14 16.20 -20.78 -1.21
CA LEU A 14 15.58 -19.47 -1.43
C LEU A 14 14.76 -19.46 -2.74
N LEU A 15 14.05 -20.57 -2.97
CA LEU A 15 12.83 -20.55 -3.75
C LEU A 15 11.73 -20.83 -2.73
N ILE A 16 11.38 -19.83 -1.93
CA ILE A 16 9.96 -19.67 -1.66
C ILE A 16 9.40 -19.43 -3.06
N SER A 17 8.85 -20.49 -3.63
CA SER A 17 7.83 -20.33 -4.64
C SER A 17 6.81 -19.39 -4.01
N ALA A 18 6.90 -18.09 -4.32
CA ALA A 18 5.72 -17.38 -4.74
C ALA A 18 5.06 -18.36 -5.70
N GLY A 19 4.03 -19.06 -5.21
CA GLY A 19 3.22 -19.87 -6.09
C GLY A 19 2.64 -18.87 -7.06
N THR A 20 3.27 -18.72 -8.23
CA THR A 20 2.56 -18.16 -9.36
C THR A 20 1.51 -19.22 -9.67
N SER A 21 0.33 -19.06 -9.09
CA SER A 21 -0.87 -19.35 -9.86
C SER A 21 -0.60 -18.67 -11.21
N ARG A 22 -0.48 -19.46 -12.27
CA ARG A 22 -0.50 -18.88 -13.60
C ARG A 22 -1.88 -18.23 -13.68
N ALA A 23 -1.93 -16.92 -13.57
CA ALA A 23 -3.18 -16.18 -13.73
C ALA A 23 -3.69 -16.51 -15.15
N ASP A 24 -4.84 -17.17 -15.21
CA ASP A 24 -5.55 -17.34 -16.46
C ASP A 24 -5.90 -15.95 -16.99
N TRP A 25 -5.81 -15.75 -18.30
CA TRP A 25 -6.19 -14.48 -18.89
C TRP A 25 -7.70 -14.48 -19.11
N MET A 26 -8.38 -13.49 -18.53
CA MET A 26 -9.81 -13.25 -18.71
C MET A 26 -10.03 -11.77 -19.07
N ARG A 27 -11.10 -11.50 -19.81
CA ARG A 27 -11.63 -10.15 -20.00
C ARG A 27 -12.58 -9.84 -18.84
N ASP A 28 -12.72 -8.59 -18.41
CA ASP A 28 -13.77 -8.18 -17.45
C ASP A 28 -14.35 -6.84 -17.91
N PRO A 29 -15.68 -6.64 -17.84
CA PRO A 29 -16.67 -7.40 -17.08
C PRO A 29 -17.24 -8.56 -17.91
N ALA A 30 -17.53 -9.69 -17.26
CA ALA A 30 -18.01 -10.88 -17.94
C ALA A 30 -19.54 -10.92 -18.09
N SER A 31 -20.05 -11.54 -19.16
CA SER A 31 -21.49 -11.78 -19.34
C SER A 31 -21.76 -13.23 -19.74
N ASP A 32 -22.72 -13.86 -19.08
CA ASP A 32 -23.29 -15.15 -19.47
C ASP A 32 -24.82 -15.09 -19.49
N VAL A 33 -25.42 -15.10 -20.68
CA VAL A 33 -26.87 -15.26 -20.78
C VAL A 33 -27.28 -16.63 -20.25
N ASP A 34 -27.80 -16.61 -19.02
CA ASP A 34 -28.54 -17.73 -18.45
C ASP A 34 -29.82 -17.94 -19.25
N LYS A 35 -29.91 -19.08 -19.93
CA LYS A 35 -31.22 -19.57 -20.31
C LYS A 35 -31.89 -19.98 -19.01
N GLU A 36 -32.85 -19.19 -18.51
CA GLU A 36 -33.67 -19.62 -17.38
C GLU A 36 -33.99 -21.11 -17.59
N PHE A 37 -33.52 -21.97 -16.67
CA PHE A 37 -33.84 -23.38 -16.66
C PHE A 37 -35.32 -23.48 -16.28
N ILE A 38 -36.21 -23.06 -17.19
CA ILE A 38 -37.64 -23.26 -17.11
C ILE A 38 -37.78 -24.77 -17.14
N SER A 39 -37.87 -25.33 -15.95
CA SER A 39 -37.93 -26.76 -15.70
C SER A 39 -39.11 -27.33 -16.48
N GLY A 40 -38.81 -27.87 -17.64
CA GLY A 40 -39.77 -28.41 -18.59
C GLY A 40 -40.04 -27.45 -19.73
N ASN A 41 -39.27 -27.59 -20.82
CA ASN A 41 -39.70 -27.75 -22.23
C ASN A 41 -40.89 -26.95 -22.79
N GLU A 42 -41.39 -25.96 -22.07
CA GLU A 42 -42.41 -25.04 -22.50
C GLU A 42 -41.65 -23.80 -22.89
N GLY A 43 -41.62 -23.50 -24.19
CA GLY A 43 -41.34 -22.15 -24.62
C GLY A 43 -42.24 -21.16 -23.87
N ILE A 44 -41.96 -19.86 -24.01
CA ILE A 44 -42.60 -18.73 -23.32
C ILE A 44 -44.16 -18.71 -23.38
N ALA A 45 -44.81 -19.69 -24.02
CA ALA A 45 -46.21 -20.06 -23.82
C ALA A 45 -46.45 -21.60 -23.86
N PRO A 46 -47.41 -22.12 -23.05
CA PRO A 46 -47.84 -23.52 -23.10
C PRO A 46 -48.21 -23.96 -24.53
N GLY A 47 -47.58 -25.03 -25.01
CA GLY A 47 -47.82 -25.59 -26.34
C GLY A 47 -46.90 -25.09 -27.46
N THR A 48 -45.90 -24.25 -27.16
CA THR A 48 -44.84 -23.90 -28.10
C THR A 48 -43.72 -24.94 -28.03
N PRO A 49 -43.36 -25.65 -29.13
CA PRO A 49 -42.30 -26.63 -29.08
C PRO A 49 -40.98 -25.97 -28.67
N PRO A 50 -40.22 -26.56 -27.72
CA PRO A 50 -38.89 -26.09 -27.41
C PRO A 50 -38.02 -26.34 -28.65
N THR A 51 -37.43 -25.30 -29.21
CA THR A 51 -36.39 -25.50 -30.22
C THR A 51 -35.05 -25.21 -29.55
N ASP A 52 -34.36 -26.31 -29.30
CA ASP A 52 -33.00 -26.56 -28.83
C ASP A 52 -31.87 -25.79 -29.58
N ASN A 53 -32.03 -24.49 -29.84
CA ASN A 53 -31.06 -23.68 -30.59
C ASN A 53 -30.89 -22.24 -30.06
N SER A 54 -31.39 -21.89 -28.88
CA SER A 54 -31.23 -20.54 -28.35
C SER A 54 -29.82 -20.23 -27.83
N CYS A 55 -28.90 -21.21 -27.82
CA CYS A 55 -27.47 -21.02 -27.54
C CYS A 55 -26.81 -20.02 -28.50
N TRP A 56 -27.20 -20.04 -29.78
CA TRP A 56 -26.64 -19.11 -30.79
C TRP A 56 -27.05 -17.67 -30.52
N MET A 57 -28.27 -17.47 -30.02
CA MET A 57 -28.78 -16.16 -29.60
C MET A 57 -28.10 -15.70 -28.31
N ALA A 58 -27.93 -16.60 -27.33
CA ALA A 58 -27.22 -16.31 -26.09
C ALA A 58 -25.78 -15.86 -26.37
N ALA A 59 -25.04 -16.62 -27.18
CA ALA A 59 -23.68 -16.28 -27.60
C ALA A 59 -23.60 -14.94 -28.35
N ALA A 60 -24.55 -14.68 -29.28
CA ALA A 60 -24.63 -13.39 -29.96
C ALA A 60 -24.96 -12.23 -29.01
N SER A 61 -25.78 -12.47 -27.99
CA SER A 61 -26.15 -11.47 -26.98
C SER A 61 -24.96 -11.12 -26.09
N ASN A 62 -24.18 -12.11 -25.65
CA ASN A 62 -22.91 -11.90 -24.93
C ASN A 62 -21.94 -11.06 -25.78
N MET A 63 -21.82 -11.36 -27.09
CA MET A 63 -20.98 -10.57 -27.99
C MET A 63 -21.46 -9.12 -28.14
N LEU A 64 -22.77 -8.90 -28.32
CA LEU A 64 -23.35 -7.56 -28.48
C LEU A 64 -23.21 -6.73 -27.20
N ALA A 65 -23.52 -7.32 -26.04
CA ALA A 65 -23.35 -6.67 -24.74
C ALA A 65 -21.88 -6.31 -24.49
N GLY A 66 -20.96 -7.21 -24.84
CA GLY A 66 -19.53 -6.97 -24.77
C GLY A 66 -19.00 -5.89 -25.73
N ALA A 67 -19.72 -5.59 -26.80
CA ALA A 67 -19.47 -4.45 -27.68
C ALA A 67 -20.16 -3.16 -27.21
N GLY A 68 -20.83 -3.19 -26.06
CA GLY A 68 -21.53 -2.04 -25.46
C GLY A 68 -23.00 -1.89 -25.86
N TYR A 69 -23.57 -2.80 -26.65
CA TYR A 69 -24.99 -2.74 -27.01
C TYR A 69 -25.92 -3.20 -25.87
N GLY A 70 -27.21 -2.85 -25.95
CA GLY A 70 -28.26 -3.26 -25.01
C GLY A 70 -28.54 -2.22 -23.92
N ASN A 71 -29.60 -2.44 -23.13
CA ASN A 71 -29.94 -1.60 -21.98
C ASN A 71 -29.63 -2.31 -20.66
N GLY A 72 -29.06 -1.59 -19.68
CA GLY A 72 -28.69 -2.14 -18.38
C GLY A 72 -27.53 -1.36 -17.76
N ALA A 73 -27.39 -1.42 -16.44
CA ALA A 73 -26.28 -0.83 -15.69
C ALA A 73 -25.05 -1.75 -15.62
N THR A 74 -25.22 -3.04 -15.95
CA THR A 74 -24.13 -4.01 -16.05
C THR A 74 -24.09 -4.66 -17.44
N ILE A 75 -22.95 -5.23 -17.83
CA ILE A 75 -22.84 -6.03 -19.05
C ILE A 75 -23.80 -7.22 -19.05
N GLN A 76 -24.02 -7.83 -17.89
CA GLN A 76 -24.89 -8.99 -17.71
C GLN A 76 -26.36 -8.63 -18.00
N GLU A 77 -26.84 -7.51 -17.45
CA GLU A 77 -28.19 -7.01 -17.71
C GLU A 77 -28.42 -6.72 -19.20
N ARG A 78 -27.43 -6.15 -19.88
CA ARG A 78 -27.51 -5.89 -21.33
C ARG A 78 -27.57 -7.17 -22.14
N ALA A 79 -26.76 -8.17 -21.79
CA ALA A 79 -26.77 -9.47 -22.46
C ALA A 79 -28.16 -10.12 -22.33
N GLN A 80 -28.77 -10.04 -21.14
CA GLN A 80 -30.13 -10.52 -20.89
C GLN A 80 -31.19 -9.72 -21.66
N ASP A 81 -31.08 -8.39 -21.72
CA ASP A 81 -31.99 -7.50 -22.49
C ASP A 81 -31.97 -7.85 -23.98
N ILE A 82 -30.77 -7.92 -24.57
CA ILE A 82 -30.58 -8.30 -25.98
C ILE A 82 -31.14 -9.69 -26.26
N TYR A 83 -30.87 -10.65 -25.37
CA TYR A 83 -31.38 -12.01 -25.50
C TYR A 83 -32.92 -12.04 -25.47
N TYR A 84 -33.51 -11.27 -24.56
CA TYR A 84 -34.96 -11.14 -24.43
C TYR A 84 -35.59 -10.51 -25.68
N ASP A 85 -34.96 -9.51 -26.28
CA ASP A 85 -35.40 -8.90 -27.55
C ASP A 85 -35.42 -9.93 -28.70
N MET A 86 -34.36 -10.74 -28.81
CA MET A 86 -34.30 -11.81 -29.81
C MET A 86 -35.40 -12.87 -29.56
N LEU A 87 -35.73 -13.17 -28.29
CA LEU A 87 -36.83 -14.10 -27.93
C LEU A 87 -38.23 -13.52 -28.19
N LEU A 88 -38.46 -12.24 -27.89
CA LEU A 88 -39.74 -11.57 -28.10
C LEU A 88 -40.08 -11.43 -29.58
N TRP A 89 -39.10 -11.09 -30.41
CA TRP A 89 -39.28 -11.09 -31.86
C TRP A 89 -39.80 -12.45 -32.34
N ARG A 90 -39.17 -13.54 -31.88
CA ARG A 90 -39.56 -14.92 -32.23
C ARG A 90 -41.01 -15.23 -31.86
N LYS A 91 -41.52 -14.67 -30.75
CA LYS A 91 -42.91 -14.81 -30.31
C LYS A 91 -43.91 -14.10 -31.25
N SER A 92 -43.47 -13.08 -31.99
CA SER A 92 -44.31 -12.26 -32.89
C SER A 92 -44.46 -12.80 -34.33
N LEU A 93 -43.64 -13.78 -34.74
CA LEU A 93 -43.65 -14.57 -35.99
C LEU A 93 -43.91 -13.80 -37.31
N ASP A 94 -42.82 -13.42 -37.99
CA ASP A 94 -42.66 -13.68 -39.43
C ASP A 94 -41.99 -15.07 -39.58
N PRO A 95 -42.73 -16.13 -39.95
CA PRO A 95 -42.19 -17.49 -40.06
C PRO A 95 -41.18 -17.70 -41.21
N THR A 96 -40.81 -16.64 -41.95
CA THR A 96 -39.83 -16.71 -43.05
C THR A 96 -38.43 -16.24 -42.69
N ASP A 97 -38.28 -15.56 -41.55
CA ASP A 97 -36.99 -15.16 -40.99
C ASP A 97 -36.62 -16.16 -39.89
N ILE A 98 -35.40 -16.73 -39.94
CA ILE A 98 -34.96 -17.84 -39.08
C ILE A 98 -33.67 -17.51 -38.32
N HIS A 99 -33.37 -16.22 -38.13
CA HIS A 99 -32.15 -15.83 -37.41
C HIS A 99 -32.10 -16.48 -36.03
N GLY A 100 -30.98 -17.14 -35.74
CA GLY A 100 -30.74 -17.78 -34.46
C GLY A 100 -31.61 -19.02 -34.12
N THR A 101 -32.55 -19.50 -34.96
CA THR A 101 -33.31 -20.73 -34.65
C THR A 101 -33.57 -21.63 -35.87
N GLN A 102 -33.09 -22.90 -35.80
CA GLN A 102 -33.28 -24.04 -36.72
C GLN A 102 -32.84 -23.85 -38.20
N ASP A 103 -31.92 -24.69 -38.66
CA ASP A 103 -31.43 -24.88 -40.05
C ASP A 103 -30.89 -23.63 -40.80
N GLY A 104 -30.99 -22.43 -40.22
CA GLY A 104 -30.18 -21.24 -40.50
C GLY A 104 -29.47 -20.68 -39.25
N GLY A 105 -29.67 -21.29 -38.07
CA GLY A 105 -29.30 -20.79 -36.74
C GLY A 105 -27.81 -20.85 -36.40
N TRP A 106 -27.06 -19.86 -36.84
CA TRP A 106 -25.68 -19.58 -36.42
C TRP A 106 -25.61 -18.19 -35.77
N MET A 107 -24.61 -17.97 -34.92
CA MET A 107 -24.50 -16.71 -34.15
C MET A 107 -24.33 -15.48 -35.06
N ASP A 108 -23.68 -15.60 -36.22
CA ASP A 108 -23.56 -14.49 -37.20
C ASP A 108 -24.90 -14.02 -37.73
N ASN A 109 -25.85 -14.94 -37.94
CA ASN A 109 -27.19 -14.58 -38.39
C ASN A 109 -27.96 -13.84 -37.28
N ALA A 110 -27.78 -14.23 -36.02
CA ALA A 110 -28.35 -13.51 -34.88
C ALA A 110 -27.73 -12.11 -34.71
N LEU A 111 -26.40 -11.99 -34.85
CA LEU A 111 -25.68 -10.71 -34.83
C LEU A 111 -26.17 -9.76 -35.94
N ASN A 112 -26.12 -10.22 -37.19
CA ASN A 112 -26.53 -9.41 -38.35
C ASN A 112 -27.99 -8.99 -38.27
N TRP A 113 -28.87 -9.87 -37.76
CA TRP A 113 -30.27 -9.50 -37.55
C TRP A 113 -30.41 -8.39 -36.52
N TRP A 114 -29.82 -8.55 -35.33
CA TRP A 114 -30.00 -7.57 -34.25
C TRP A 114 -29.42 -6.21 -34.64
N LEU A 115 -28.22 -6.18 -35.23
CA LEU A 115 -27.57 -4.97 -35.71
C LEU A 115 -28.40 -4.21 -36.76
N GLY A 116 -29.11 -4.95 -37.63
CA GLY A 116 -30.00 -4.39 -38.66
C GLY A 116 -31.44 -4.12 -38.18
N SER A 117 -31.77 -4.45 -36.93
CA SER A 117 -33.12 -4.34 -36.38
C SER A 117 -33.36 -2.98 -35.72
N PRO A 118 -34.62 -2.57 -35.51
CA PRO A 118 -34.96 -1.41 -34.69
C PRO A 118 -34.59 -1.52 -33.21
N ASN A 119 -34.21 -2.72 -32.74
CA ASN A 119 -33.75 -2.93 -31.35
C ASN A 119 -32.33 -2.40 -31.15
N ASN A 120 -31.55 -2.22 -32.22
CA ASN A 120 -30.28 -1.52 -32.16
C ASN A 120 -30.50 -0.03 -31.91
N VAL A 121 -30.56 0.32 -30.62
CA VAL A 121 -30.73 1.69 -30.14
C VAL A 121 -29.45 2.52 -30.26
N TRP A 122 -28.30 1.91 -30.59
CA TRP A 122 -26.99 2.57 -30.70
C TRP A 122 -26.42 2.45 -32.12
N PRO A 123 -27.07 3.05 -33.13
CA PRO A 123 -26.66 2.90 -34.53
C PRO A 123 -25.29 3.52 -34.85
N SER A 124 -24.74 4.35 -33.97
CA SER A 124 -23.41 4.97 -34.09
C SER A 124 -22.28 4.16 -33.46
N ASN A 125 -22.58 3.06 -32.75
CA ASN A 125 -21.54 2.20 -32.19
C ASN A 125 -20.71 1.57 -33.34
N PRO A 126 -19.37 1.65 -33.30
CA PRO A 126 -18.53 1.20 -34.40
C PRO A 126 -18.52 -0.32 -34.58
N TYR A 127 -18.91 -1.13 -33.59
CA TYR A 127 -18.91 -2.60 -33.66
C TYR A 127 -20.02 -3.16 -34.57
N VAL A 128 -19.82 -3.08 -35.88
CA VAL A 128 -20.81 -3.49 -36.89
C VAL A 128 -20.32 -4.56 -37.85
N ILE A 129 -19.05 -4.94 -37.79
CA ILE A 129 -18.46 -5.90 -38.72
C ILE A 129 -18.51 -7.31 -38.13
N VAL A 130 -19.32 -8.17 -38.75
CA VAL A 130 -19.38 -9.61 -38.43
C VAL A 130 -18.46 -10.38 -39.38
N THR A 131 -17.46 -11.06 -38.84
CA THR A 131 -16.55 -11.92 -39.61
C THR A 131 -16.68 -13.37 -39.18
N GLU A 132 -16.74 -14.28 -40.15
CA GLU A 132 -16.85 -15.72 -39.91
C GLU A 132 -15.52 -16.43 -40.18
N TYR A 133 -15.21 -17.40 -39.33
CA TYR A 133 -14.06 -18.29 -39.45
C TYR A 133 -14.48 -19.76 -39.37
N GLY A 134 -13.70 -20.62 -40.01
CA GLY A 134 -13.96 -22.07 -40.05
C GLY A 134 -15.00 -22.45 -41.09
N ASN A 135 -15.90 -23.36 -40.73
CA ASN A 135 -16.92 -23.87 -41.64
C ASN A 135 -18.24 -24.13 -40.90
N LYS A 136 -19.34 -24.12 -41.65
CA LYS A 136 -20.68 -24.48 -41.15
C LYS A 136 -21.05 -25.94 -41.49
N SER A 137 -20.07 -26.81 -41.71
CA SER A 137 -20.25 -28.24 -42.01
C SER A 137 -20.18 -29.10 -40.74
N TYR A 138 -20.13 -30.43 -40.92
CA TYR A 138 -19.90 -31.39 -39.85
C TYR A 138 -18.40 -31.64 -39.61
N ASP A 139 -17.50 -30.95 -40.31
CA ASP A 139 -16.07 -31.18 -40.23
C ASP A 139 -15.42 -30.25 -39.19
N PRO A 140 -14.45 -30.72 -38.39
CA PRO A 140 -13.71 -29.85 -37.48
C PRO A 140 -13.00 -28.70 -38.21
N TRP A 141 -12.85 -27.56 -37.54
CA TRP A 141 -12.07 -26.45 -38.06
C TRP A 141 -10.58 -26.80 -38.05
N ALA A 142 -10.08 -27.23 -39.20
CA ALA A 142 -8.72 -27.73 -39.38
C ALA A 142 -7.66 -26.61 -39.41
N TYR A 143 -7.61 -25.78 -38.37
CA TYR A 143 -6.63 -24.72 -38.22
C TYR A 143 -5.75 -24.95 -36.98
N SER A 144 -4.50 -25.37 -37.19
CA SER A 144 -3.57 -25.78 -36.12
C SER A 144 -3.09 -24.64 -35.21
N GLN A 145 -3.45 -23.40 -35.51
CA GLN A 145 -3.22 -22.22 -34.68
C GLN A 145 -4.52 -21.65 -34.11
N GLY A 146 -5.65 -22.36 -34.28
CA GLY A 146 -6.99 -21.90 -33.92
C GLY A 146 -7.14 -21.47 -32.46
N ALA A 147 -6.64 -22.26 -31.51
CA ALA A 147 -6.69 -21.88 -30.08
C ALA A 147 -5.92 -20.58 -29.80
N ARG A 148 -4.69 -20.44 -30.33
CA ARG A 148 -3.92 -19.19 -30.23
C ARG A 148 -4.62 -18.01 -30.93
N PHE A 149 -5.22 -18.27 -32.09
CA PHE A 149 -5.91 -17.26 -32.86
C PHE A 149 -7.13 -16.72 -32.10
N ILE A 150 -7.96 -17.59 -31.53
CA ILE A 150 -9.08 -17.20 -30.67
C ILE A 150 -8.57 -16.38 -29.48
N GLY A 151 -7.56 -16.87 -28.75
CA GLY A 151 -6.99 -16.13 -27.62
C GLY A 151 -6.48 -14.73 -27.98
N ASN A 152 -5.86 -14.57 -29.15
CA ASN A 152 -5.42 -13.25 -29.63
C ASN A 152 -6.58 -12.35 -30.07
N LEU A 153 -7.67 -12.90 -30.62
CA LEU A 153 -8.87 -12.11 -30.94
C LEU A 153 -9.48 -11.48 -29.68
N ILE A 154 -9.58 -12.24 -28.58
CA ILE A 154 -10.16 -11.74 -27.34
C ILE A 154 -9.26 -10.66 -26.70
N ARG A 155 -7.92 -10.82 -26.78
CA ARG A 155 -6.93 -9.81 -26.36
C ARG A 155 -6.97 -8.52 -27.18
N ASP A 156 -7.37 -8.62 -28.45
CA ASP A 156 -7.62 -7.48 -29.35
C ASP A 156 -9.02 -6.85 -29.14
N TYR A 157 -9.72 -7.17 -28.04
CA TYR A 157 -11.07 -6.67 -27.71
C TYR A 157 -12.15 -7.01 -28.74
N LYS A 158 -11.88 -7.97 -29.63
CA LYS A 158 -12.90 -8.49 -30.53
C LYS A 158 -13.85 -9.35 -29.72
N GLN A 159 -15.14 -9.18 -29.96
CA GLN A 159 -16.12 -10.08 -29.39
C GLN A 159 -16.03 -11.37 -30.17
N VAL A 160 -15.90 -12.51 -29.49
CA VAL A 160 -15.73 -13.82 -30.13
C VAL A 160 -16.76 -14.78 -29.57
N SER A 161 -17.35 -15.60 -30.43
CA SER A 161 -18.06 -16.80 -30.00
C SER A 161 -17.74 -17.95 -30.95
N ILE A 162 -17.87 -19.17 -30.45
CA ILE A 162 -17.51 -20.38 -31.20
C ILE A 162 -18.67 -21.34 -31.27
N GLY A 163 -18.80 -21.99 -32.43
CA GLY A 163 -19.75 -23.06 -32.70
C GLY A 163 -19.06 -24.41 -32.57
N ILE A 164 -19.69 -25.31 -31.81
CA ILE A 164 -19.14 -26.60 -31.43
C ILE A 164 -20.08 -27.74 -31.82
N ARG A 165 -19.53 -28.94 -32.04
CA ARG A 165 -20.30 -30.14 -32.39
C ARG A 165 -19.79 -31.38 -31.66
N TRP A 166 -20.67 -32.37 -31.54
CA TRP A 166 -20.31 -33.68 -31.01
C TRP A 166 -19.86 -34.62 -32.13
N PRO A 167 -18.75 -35.36 -31.93
CA PRO A 167 -18.32 -36.38 -32.86
C PRO A 167 -19.32 -37.53 -32.91
N ARG A 168 -19.25 -38.35 -33.97
CA ARG A 168 -20.15 -39.50 -34.13
C ARG A 168 -20.06 -40.45 -32.94
N THR A 169 -21.19 -41.02 -32.52
CA THR A 169 -21.23 -41.97 -31.39
C THR A 169 -21.13 -43.43 -31.82
N THR A 170 -21.22 -43.71 -33.12
CA THR A 170 -21.14 -45.06 -33.71
C THR A 170 -20.30 -45.10 -34.98
N ALA A 171 -19.64 -46.23 -35.24
CA ALA A 171 -18.86 -46.43 -36.45
C ALA A 171 -19.73 -46.30 -37.72
N GLY A 172 -19.36 -45.40 -38.64
CA GLY A 172 -20.12 -45.11 -39.85
C GLY A 172 -21.33 -44.17 -39.64
N GLY A 173 -21.54 -43.66 -38.43
CA GLY A 173 -22.49 -42.58 -38.15
C GLY A 173 -21.93 -41.21 -38.54
N SER A 174 -22.79 -40.19 -38.47
CA SER A 174 -22.42 -38.79 -38.69
C SER A 174 -22.27 -38.04 -37.36
N PRO A 175 -21.45 -36.98 -37.32
CA PRO A 175 -21.47 -36.03 -36.21
C PRO A 175 -22.86 -35.42 -36.03
N SER A 176 -23.20 -35.02 -34.81
CA SER A 176 -24.56 -34.57 -34.48
C SER A 176 -24.54 -33.37 -33.53
N GLY A 177 -25.67 -32.67 -33.44
CA GLY A 177 -25.86 -31.51 -32.57
C GLY A 177 -25.10 -30.27 -33.06
N GLY A 178 -25.45 -29.12 -32.51
CA GLY A 178 -24.77 -27.85 -32.69
C GLY A 178 -25.02 -26.99 -31.46
N HIS A 179 -23.95 -26.44 -30.90
CA HIS A 179 -23.99 -25.60 -29.71
C HIS A 179 -23.08 -24.38 -29.89
N ALA A 180 -23.33 -23.31 -29.15
CA ALA A 180 -22.54 -22.09 -29.18
C ALA A 180 -22.15 -21.67 -27.78
N ILE A 181 -20.89 -21.30 -27.62
CA ILE A 181 -20.32 -20.80 -26.37
C ILE A 181 -19.48 -19.56 -26.68
N THR A 182 -19.34 -18.69 -25.69
CA THR A 182 -18.63 -17.41 -25.82
C THR A 182 -17.30 -17.50 -25.07
N PRO A 183 -16.15 -17.65 -25.77
CA PRO A 183 -14.86 -17.59 -25.13
C PRO A 183 -14.63 -16.23 -24.49
N TRP A 184 -14.18 -16.30 -23.24
CA TRP A 184 -13.97 -15.15 -22.37
C TRP A 184 -12.52 -15.05 -21.88
N GLY A 185 -11.83 -16.19 -21.84
CA GLY A 185 -10.45 -16.27 -21.41
C GLY A 185 -9.73 -17.53 -21.88
N ASP A 186 -8.46 -17.64 -21.52
CA ASP A 186 -7.63 -18.82 -21.73
C ASP A 186 -6.46 -18.92 -20.74
N SER A 187 -5.78 -20.07 -20.74
CA SER A 187 -4.65 -20.33 -19.82
C SER A 187 -3.33 -19.64 -20.21
N GLY A 188 -3.37 -18.66 -21.12
CA GLY A 188 -2.20 -17.99 -21.68
C GLY A 188 -1.89 -16.68 -20.96
N THR A 189 -0.63 -16.48 -20.56
CA THR A 189 -0.25 -15.35 -19.68
C THR A 189 0.31 -14.13 -20.42
N ALA A 190 0.39 -14.16 -21.76
CA ALA A 190 1.00 -13.08 -22.54
C ALA A 190 -0.06 -12.17 -23.16
N ALA A 191 0.24 -10.87 -23.29
CA ALA A 191 -0.61 -9.90 -23.99
C ALA A 191 -0.76 -10.21 -25.50
N TYR A 192 0.17 -10.99 -26.06
CA TYR A 192 0.05 -11.61 -27.38
C TYR A 192 0.54 -13.05 -27.30
N LEU A 193 -0.29 -14.02 -27.70
CA LEU A 193 0.05 -15.43 -27.66
C LEU A 193 0.90 -15.82 -28.88
N TYR A 194 2.06 -16.42 -28.62
CA TYR A 194 2.91 -17.04 -29.64
C TYR A 194 2.68 -18.55 -29.81
N SER A 195 2.11 -19.20 -28.79
CA SER A 195 1.71 -20.62 -28.77
C SER A 195 0.22 -20.78 -28.47
N ASN A 196 -0.35 -21.96 -28.77
CA ASN A 196 -1.72 -22.27 -28.37
C ASN A 196 -1.82 -22.37 -26.83
N PRO A 197 -2.85 -21.77 -26.19
CA PRO A 197 -3.12 -21.98 -24.77
C PRO A 197 -3.57 -23.43 -24.53
N ALA A 198 -3.45 -23.89 -23.29
CA ALA A 198 -3.84 -25.24 -22.90
C ALA A 198 -5.35 -25.33 -22.61
N GLU A 199 -5.94 -24.25 -22.13
CA GLU A 199 -7.35 -24.22 -21.71
C GLU A 199 -8.06 -22.99 -22.29
N MET A 200 -9.37 -23.08 -22.40
CA MET A 200 -10.29 -22.00 -22.75
C MET A 200 -11.31 -21.83 -21.63
N ILE A 201 -11.64 -20.58 -21.32
CA ILE A 201 -12.68 -20.21 -20.37
C ILE A 201 -13.84 -19.63 -21.17
N THR A 202 -15.05 -20.12 -20.94
CA THR A 202 -16.23 -19.73 -21.74
C THR A 202 -17.47 -19.53 -20.88
N ALA A 203 -18.31 -18.59 -21.28
CA ALA A 203 -19.72 -18.54 -20.90
C ALA A 203 -20.50 -19.59 -21.71
N ASP A 204 -21.36 -20.35 -21.04
CA ASP A 204 -22.17 -21.42 -21.62
C ASP A 204 -23.58 -21.47 -21.03
N SER A 205 -24.47 -20.75 -21.70
CA SER A 205 -25.92 -20.74 -21.48
C SER A 205 -26.67 -22.08 -21.27
N ASP A 206 -26.09 -23.25 -21.57
CA ASP A 206 -26.73 -24.56 -21.34
C ASP A 206 -26.19 -25.33 -20.12
N ARG A 207 -25.17 -24.81 -19.41
CA ARG A 207 -24.41 -25.62 -18.46
C ARG A 207 -23.82 -24.90 -17.24
N ASP A 208 -24.71 -24.33 -16.42
CA ASP A 208 -24.35 -23.55 -15.21
C ASP A 208 -24.07 -24.46 -13.98
N ASN A 209 -23.26 -25.50 -14.16
CA ASN A 209 -23.11 -26.58 -13.18
C ASN A 209 -22.02 -26.25 -12.12
N GLY A 210 -22.03 -25.02 -11.58
CA GLY A 210 -21.13 -24.57 -10.51
C GLY A 210 -20.57 -23.14 -10.61
N GLY A 211 -21.07 -22.32 -11.54
CA GLY A 211 -20.66 -20.92 -11.78
C GLY A 211 -20.94 -20.49 -13.24
N ASP A 212 -20.90 -19.18 -13.51
CA ASP A 212 -21.25 -18.54 -14.79
C ASP A 212 -20.20 -18.81 -15.91
N PHE A 213 -19.02 -19.31 -15.55
CA PHE A 213 -17.95 -19.62 -16.52
C PHE A 213 -17.40 -21.01 -16.31
N GLN A 214 -17.05 -21.68 -17.41
CA GLN A 214 -16.45 -23.01 -17.37
C GLN A 214 -15.11 -23.05 -18.12
N THR A 215 -14.15 -23.74 -17.51
CA THR A 215 -12.82 -23.96 -18.08
C THR A 215 -12.74 -25.33 -18.74
N TYR A 216 -12.33 -25.36 -20.00
CA TYR A 216 -12.15 -26.59 -20.76
C TYR A 216 -10.71 -26.72 -21.25
N THR A 217 -10.09 -27.86 -20.98
CA THR A 217 -8.76 -28.19 -21.50
C THR A 217 -8.86 -28.63 -22.97
N TYR A 218 -8.05 -28.02 -23.83
CA TYR A 218 -7.89 -28.43 -25.22
C TYR A 218 -7.16 -29.77 -25.33
N ASP A 219 -7.58 -30.59 -26.29
CA ASP A 219 -6.85 -31.78 -26.69
C ASP A 219 -5.75 -31.48 -27.71
N SER A 220 -4.98 -32.52 -28.06
CA SER A 220 -3.99 -32.44 -29.15
C SER A 220 -4.67 -32.25 -30.50
N PHE A 221 -4.32 -31.19 -31.25
CA PHE A 221 -4.88 -30.91 -32.58
C PHE A 221 -4.93 -32.13 -33.54
N THR A 222 -3.94 -33.02 -33.45
CA THR A 222 -3.91 -34.30 -34.16
C THR A 222 -4.29 -35.44 -33.23
N ASN A 223 -5.25 -36.25 -33.68
CA ASN A 223 -5.91 -37.27 -32.87
C ASN A 223 -6.63 -36.78 -31.58
N PRO A 224 -7.43 -35.69 -31.65
CA PRO A 224 -7.88 -34.92 -30.48
C PRO A 224 -8.96 -35.54 -29.59
N ASN A 225 -9.53 -36.72 -29.85
CA ASN A 225 -10.59 -37.27 -28.99
C ASN A 225 -10.12 -38.54 -28.26
N PRO A 226 -9.52 -38.43 -27.06
CA PRO A 226 -8.91 -39.56 -26.37
C PRO A 226 -9.98 -40.60 -25.97
N GLY A 227 -10.11 -41.67 -26.76
CA GLY A 227 -11.04 -42.77 -26.47
C GLY A 227 -12.40 -42.69 -27.18
N GLY A 228 -12.66 -41.65 -27.98
CA GLY A 228 -13.87 -41.50 -28.79
C GLY A 228 -13.63 -41.59 -30.29
N PHE A 229 -14.67 -41.33 -31.09
CA PHE A 229 -14.52 -41.21 -32.55
C PHE A 229 -13.95 -39.85 -32.94
N ASN A 230 -13.13 -39.85 -33.97
CA ASN A 230 -12.44 -38.67 -34.45
C ASN A 230 -12.91 -38.30 -35.87
N GLU A 231 -13.23 -37.03 -36.06
CA GLU A 231 -13.72 -36.45 -37.32
C GLU A 231 -12.64 -35.71 -38.11
N GLY A 232 -11.38 -35.80 -37.68
CA GLY A 232 -10.23 -35.20 -38.36
C GLY A 232 -9.43 -34.24 -37.48
N ASN A 233 -8.46 -33.57 -38.09
CA ASN A 233 -7.66 -32.57 -37.40
C ASN A 233 -8.52 -31.37 -37.02
N GLY A 234 -8.46 -30.94 -35.77
CA GLY A 234 -9.24 -29.83 -35.23
C GLY A 234 -9.01 -29.68 -33.73
N TRP A 235 -9.56 -28.63 -33.15
CA TRP A 235 -9.50 -28.40 -31.71
C TRP A 235 -10.70 -29.02 -31.03
N TYR A 236 -10.44 -30.08 -30.25
CA TYR A 236 -11.42 -30.69 -29.36
C TYR A 236 -11.07 -30.31 -27.93
N PHE A 237 -12.05 -30.41 -27.05
CA PHE A 237 -11.89 -30.09 -25.64
C PHE A 237 -12.88 -30.90 -24.81
N ASN A 238 -12.57 -31.03 -23.52
CA ASN A 238 -13.30 -31.87 -22.57
C ASN A 238 -14.66 -31.26 -22.14
N PHE A 239 -15.54 -31.01 -23.10
CA PHE A 239 -16.90 -30.56 -22.85
C PHE A 239 -17.79 -31.70 -22.35
N SER A 240 -17.66 -32.91 -22.89
CA SER A 240 -18.49 -34.05 -22.51
C SER A 240 -17.74 -35.36 -22.70
N GLY A 241 -18.35 -36.49 -22.32
CA GLY A 241 -17.70 -37.81 -22.42
C GLY A 241 -17.14 -38.14 -23.81
N ASN A 242 -17.78 -37.66 -24.88
CA ASN A 242 -17.13 -37.49 -26.18
C ASN A 242 -16.72 -36.03 -26.32
N HIS A 243 -15.42 -35.75 -26.44
CA HIS A 243 -14.92 -34.38 -26.53
C HIS A 243 -15.51 -33.71 -27.78
N THR A 244 -16.10 -32.53 -27.60
CA THR A 244 -16.67 -31.73 -28.69
C THR A 244 -15.55 -31.02 -29.43
N TYR A 245 -15.80 -30.63 -30.68
CA TYR A 245 -14.84 -29.90 -31.49
C TYR A 245 -15.39 -28.58 -32.01
N ILE A 246 -14.49 -27.62 -32.20
CA ILE A 246 -14.78 -26.34 -32.84
C ILE A 246 -14.93 -26.57 -34.35
N CYS A 247 -16.06 -26.16 -34.92
CA CYS A 247 -16.25 -26.13 -36.38
C CYS A 247 -16.27 -24.70 -36.94
N TYR A 248 -16.67 -23.73 -36.11
CA TYR A 248 -17.06 -22.39 -36.53
C TYR A 248 -16.68 -21.37 -35.45
N ALA A 249 -16.32 -20.16 -35.86
CA ALA A 249 -16.18 -19.01 -34.96
C ALA A 249 -16.69 -17.74 -35.65
N ALA A 250 -17.25 -16.81 -34.88
CA ALA A 250 -17.64 -15.49 -35.36
C ALA A 250 -16.99 -14.41 -34.51
N THR A 251 -16.70 -13.27 -35.14
CA THR A 251 -16.28 -12.07 -34.43
C THR A 251 -17.18 -10.89 -34.75
N LEU A 252 -17.44 -10.05 -33.74
CA LEU A 252 -17.98 -8.72 -33.91
C LEU A 252 -16.86 -7.71 -33.64
N THR A 253 -16.56 -6.87 -34.64
CA THR A 253 -15.43 -5.94 -34.61
C THR A 253 -15.85 -4.55 -35.08
N PRO A 254 -15.09 -3.51 -34.73
CA PRO A 254 -15.35 -2.16 -35.21
C PRO A 254 -15.16 -2.03 -36.72
N ALA A 255 -15.93 -1.14 -37.35
CA ALA A 255 -15.71 -0.67 -38.71
C ALA A 255 -14.67 0.46 -38.72
N ASP A 256 -13.39 0.13 -38.64
CA ASP A 256 -12.32 1.12 -38.74
C ASP A 256 -12.21 1.60 -40.22
N SER A 257 -13.04 2.56 -40.61
CA SER A 257 -12.99 3.17 -41.96
C SER A 257 -11.94 4.28 -41.98
N PRO A 258 -10.87 4.19 -42.80
CA PRO A 258 -9.87 5.25 -42.91
C PRO A 258 -10.36 6.50 -43.67
N ILE A 259 -11.64 6.55 -44.07
CA ILE A 259 -12.17 7.54 -45.03
C ILE A 259 -13.14 8.53 -44.38
N ASP A 260 -13.79 8.19 -43.26
CA ASP A 260 -14.74 9.08 -42.58
C ASP A 260 -14.22 9.56 -41.20
N PRO A 261 -13.78 10.81 -41.08
CA PRO A 261 -13.32 11.37 -39.80
C PRO A 261 -14.44 11.56 -38.76
N SER A 262 -15.72 11.32 -39.11
CA SER A 262 -16.84 11.32 -38.15
C SER A 262 -17.15 9.95 -37.55
N ASP A 263 -16.59 8.86 -38.10
CA ASP A 263 -16.74 7.50 -37.54
C ASP A 263 -15.59 7.11 -36.60
N GLY A 264 -14.36 7.62 -36.82
CA GLY A 264 -13.18 7.45 -35.96
C GLY A 264 -12.69 6.00 -35.77
N PRO A 265 -11.38 5.69 -35.92
CA PRO A 265 -10.90 4.35 -35.57
C PRO A 265 -11.07 4.11 -34.06
N THR A 266 -11.37 2.88 -33.67
CA THR A 266 -11.31 2.49 -32.25
C THR A 266 -9.88 2.61 -31.74
N GLN A 267 -9.73 3.10 -30.51
CA GLN A 267 -8.43 3.32 -29.89
C GLN A 267 -8.39 2.72 -28.50
N LYS A 268 -7.27 2.07 -28.19
CA LYS A 268 -7.00 1.55 -26.86
C LYS A 268 -6.21 2.58 -26.05
N VAL A 269 -6.69 2.88 -24.85
CA VAL A 269 -6.00 3.68 -23.84
C VAL A 269 -5.84 2.89 -22.56
N VAL A 270 -4.70 3.08 -21.89
CA VAL A 270 -4.41 2.45 -20.61
C VAL A 270 -3.96 3.51 -19.63
N GLY A 271 -4.56 3.49 -18.44
CA GLY A 271 -4.07 4.21 -17.27
C GLY A 271 -3.75 3.22 -16.18
N SER A 272 -2.58 3.34 -15.58
CA SER A 272 -2.15 2.51 -14.47
C SER A 272 -1.72 3.40 -13.31
N TYR A 273 -2.37 3.19 -12.17
CA TYR A 273 -2.25 4.00 -10.97
C TYR A 273 -1.67 3.13 -9.86
N ARG A 274 -0.53 3.53 -9.29
CA ARG A 274 0.06 2.85 -8.13
C ARG A 274 -0.14 3.68 -6.89
N ILE A 275 -1.00 3.18 -6.00
CA ILE A 275 -1.37 3.80 -4.73
C ILE A 275 -0.50 3.24 -3.60
N ASP A 276 -0.01 4.13 -2.74
CA ASP A 276 0.69 3.78 -1.50
C ASP A 276 -0.34 3.55 -0.37
N GLN A 277 -0.24 2.43 0.33
CA GLN A 277 -1.00 2.22 1.56
C GLN A 277 -0.25 2.94 2.69
N ASP A 278 -0.84 4.02 3.18
CA ASP A 278 -0.24 4.87 4.20
C ASP A 278 -0.90 4.82 5.58
N SER A 279 -1.88 3.92 5.75
CA SER A 279 -2.60 3.73 7.00
C SER A 279 -2.00 2.60 7.81
N LEU A 280 -1.90 2.80 9.12
CA LEU A 280 -1.39 1.76 10.01
C LEU A 280 -2.31 0.52 10.13
N GLU A 281 -3.56 0.61 9.68
CA GLU A 281 -4.45 -0.55 9.57
C GLU A 281 -4.39 -1.13 8.18
N ASP A 282 -4.25 -2.45 8.05
CA ASP A 282 -4.24 -3.13 6.76
C ASP A 282 -5.51 -2.80 5.96
N ALA A 283 -5.35 -2.36 4.71
CA ALA A 283 -6.47 -2.10 3.83
C ALA A 283 -7.08 -3.42 3.38
N THR A 284 -8.37 -3.59 3.58
CA THR A 284 -9.08 -4.80 3.18
C THR A 284 -9.80 -4.66 1.86
N ASP A 285 -9.85 -3.47 1.29
CA ASP A 285 -10.66 -3.21 0.12
C ASP A 285 -10.21 -1.90 -0.58
N ILE A 286 -10.42 -1.79 -1.90
CA ILE A 286 -9.97 -0.66 -2.73
C ILE A 286 -11.05 -0.24 -3.73
N HIS A 287 -11.37 1.05 -3.69
CA HIS A 287 -12.37 1.70 -4.54
C HIS A 287 -11.67 2.62 -5.54
N TYR A 288 -12.22 2.68 -6.74
CA TYR A 288 -11.90 3.73 -7.70
C TYR A 288 -12.97 3.89 -8.76
N THR A 289 -13.10 5.10 -9.25
CA THR A 289 -13.84 5.40 -10.48
C THR A 289 -12.85 5.66 -11.61
N ALA A 290 -13.04 5.00 -12.74
CA ALA A 290 -12.32 5.30 -13.97
C ALA A 290 -13.30 5.74 -15.05
N TYR A 291 -13.01 6.86 -15.71
CA TYR A 291 -13.96 7.44 -16.66
C TYR A 291 -13.28 8.14 -17.85
N THR A 292 -14.08 8.41 -18.88
CA THR A 292 -13.64 8.98 -20.16
C THR A 292 -14.71 9.85 -20.80
N ASP A 293 -14.34 10.64 -21.81
CA ASP A 293 -15.21 11.59 -22.51
C ASP A 293 -15.82 11.04 -23.79
N TYR A 294 -15.79 9.72 -23.96
CA TYR A 294 -16.47 8.97 -25.03
C TYR A 294 -17.19 7.74 -24.48
N ASP A 295 -18.12 7.20 -25.27
CA ASP A 295 -18.73 5.92 -24.93
C ASP A 295 -17.65 4.86 -24.81
N ILE A 296 -17.50 4.30 -23.60
CA ILE A 296 -16.66 3.12 -23.39
C ILE A 296 -17.28 2.03 -24.25
N LEU A 297 -16.51 1.39 -25.13
CA LEU A 297 -16.98 0.29 -25.99
C LEU A 297 -16.68 -1.06 -25.36
N ALA A 298 -15.50 -1.19 -24.79
CA ALA A 298 -15.07 -2.30 -23.95
C ALA A 298 -14.01 -1.79 -22.97
N TYR A 299 -13.84 -2.50 -21.85
CA TYR A 299 -12.80 -2.19 -20.89
C TYR A 299 -12.21 -3.46 -20.30
N ARG A 300 -11.15 -3.28 -19.51
CA ARG A 300 -10.56 -4.26 -18.61
C ARG A 300 -9.98 -3.51 -17.43
N THR A 301 -10.19 -4.00 -16.22
CA THR A 301 -9.58 -3.42 -15.03
C THR A 301 -9.05 -4.50 -14.10
N GLN A 302 -7.94 -4.25 -13.42
CA GLN A 302 -7.27 -5.21 -12.54
C GLN A 302 -6.41 -4.51 -11.50
N ILE A 303 -6.11 -5.20 -10.40
CA ILE A 303 -5.09 -4.84 -9.42
C ILE A 303 -3.94 -5.86 -9.44
N ASP A 304 -2.74 -5.48 -9.01
CA ASP A 304 -1.58 -6.38 -8.86
C ASP A 304 -1.52 -7.08 -7.48
N ARG A 305 -2.65 -7.12 -6.77
CA ARG A 305 -2.84 -7.88 -5.53
C ARG A 305 -3.64 -9.14 -5.83
N ASN A 306 -3.14 -10.30 -5.38
CA ASN A 306 -3.89 -11.55 -5.51
C ASN A 306 -5.06 -11.55 -4.51
N THR A 307 -6.28 -11.75 -5.00
CA THR A 307 -7.50 -12.01 -4.22
C THR A 307 -8.31 -13.11 -4.90
N VAL A 308 -9.07 -13.90 -4.13
CA VAL A 308 -10.04 -14.86 -4.68
C VAL A 308 -11.42 -14.23 -4.95
N ASN A 309 -11.65 -13.00 -4.48
CA ASN A 309 -12.91 -12.28 -4.65
C ASN A 309 -12.93 -11.56 -6.00
N GLU A 310 -14.08 -11.58 -6.66
CA GLU A 310 -14.30 -10.83 -7.90
C GLU A 310 -14.66 -9.37 -7.57
N PRO A 311 -14.24 -8.39 -8.40
CA PRO A 311 -14.60 -7.00 -8.18
C PRO A 311 -16.07 -6.74 -8.48
N GLU A 312 -16.71 -5.88 -7.69
CA GLU A 312 -18.00 -5.30 -8.05
C GLU A 312 -17.76 -4.12 -9.02
N ILE A 313 -18.37 -4.18 -10.21
CA ILE A 313 -18.24 -3.13 -11.22
C ILE A 313 -19.61 -2.61 -11.63
N VAL A 314 -19.80 -1.30 -11.49
CA VAL A 314 -21.02 -0.60 -11.92
C VAL A 314 -20.66 0.36 -13.06
N GLU A 315 -21.38 0.29 -14.17
CA GLU A 315 -21.20 1.19 -15.30
C GLU A 315 -22.22 2.33 -15.24
N ASP A 316 -21.78 3.57 -15.45
CA ASP A 316 -22.68 4.71 -15.56
C ASP A 316 -22.21 5.79 -16.54
N ASN A 317 -22.87 6.96 -16.49
CA ASN A 317 -22.55 8.14 -17.27
C ASN A 317 -22.60 9.43 -16.45
N VAL A 318 -22.30 9.36 -15.14
CA VAL A 318 -22.43 10.49 -14.22
C VAL A 318 -21.56 11.66 -14.65
N HIS A 319 -20.33 11.40 -15.11
CA HIS A 319 -19.41 12.45 -15.54
C HIS A 319 -19.83 13.08 -16.89
N TYR A 320 -20.40 12.28 -17.80
CA TYR A 320 -20.86 12.76 -19.11
C TYR A 320 -22.28 12.26 -19.45
N PRO A 321 -23.35 12.89 -18.94
CA PRO A 321 -24.73 12.39 -19.08
C PRO A 321 -25.30 12.37 -20.50
N HIS A 322 -24.56 12.92 -21.47
CA HIS A 322 -24.93 12.90 -22.89
C HIS A 322 -24.37 11.68 -23.63
N LEU A 323 -23.42 10.99 -23.02
CA LEU A 323 -22.94 9.68 -23.42
C LEU A 323 -23.81 8.62 -22.75
N THR A 324 -23.73 7.41 -23.26
CA THR A 324 -24.50 6.30 -22.70
C THR A 324 -23.72 5.57 -21.62
N ARG A 325 -22.39 5.49 -21.75
CA ARG A 325 -21.49 4.96 -20.73
C ARG A 325 -20.14 5.66 -20.78
N SER A 326 -19.81 6.43 -19.76
CA SER A 326 -18.50 7.09 -19.64
C SER A 326 -17.68 6.60 -18.45
N ASP A 327 -18.27 5.84 -17.55
CA ASP A 327 -17.75 5.62 -16.20
C ASP A 327 -17.81 4.13 -15.82
N ILE A 328 -16.80 3.69 -15.06
CA ILE A 328 -16.83 2.44 -14.30
C ILE A 328 -16.47 2.75 -12.84
N HIS A 329 -17.33 2.33 -11.92
CA HIS A 329 -17.08 2.31 -10.49
C HIS A 329 -16.64 0.91 -10.12
N VAL A 330 -15.45 0.79 -9.54
CA VAL A 330 -14.82 -0.50 -9.28
C VAL A 330 -14.52 -0.62 -7.80
N ASP A 331 -15.00 -1.70 -7.22
CA ASP A 331 -14.82 -2.06 -5.81
C ASP A 331 -14.19 -3.45 -5.73
N TRP A 332 -13.03 -3.54 -5.07
CA TRP A 332 -12.31 -4.79 -4.85
C TRP A 332 -12.30 -5.16 -3.37
N ASP A 333 -12.89 -6.31 -3.04
CA ASP A 333 -12.70 -6.96 -1.73
C ASP A 333 -11.38 -7.74 -1.71
N ILE A 334 -10.38 -7.21 -0.99
CA ILE A 334 -9.07 -7.83 -0.77
C ILE A 334 -8.89 -8.27 0.70
N SER A 335 -9.99 -8.54 1.40
CA SER A 335 -9.97 -8.93 2.82
C SER A 335 -9.28 -10.28 3.07
N ASP A 336 -9.15 -11.12 2.04
CA ASP A 336 -8.42 -12.38 2.06
C ASP A 336 -6.89 -12.19 1.91
N ASN A 337 -6.45 -11.04 1.40
CA ASN A 337 -5.05 -10.65 1.26
C ASN A 337 -4.84 -9.13 1.48
N PRO A 338 -5.10 -8.63 2.71
CA PRO A 338 -5.07 -7.20 3.02
C PRO A 338 -3.72 -6.54 2.71
N VAL A 339 -3.72 -5.24 2.44
CA VAL A 339 -2.51 -4.47 2.10
C VAL A 339 -1.96 -3.82 3.37
N PRO A 340 -0.78 -4.24 3.86
CA PRO A 340 -0.20 -3.67 5.07
C PRO A 340 0.38 -2.27 4.84
N TYR A 341 0.66 -1.58 5.95
CA TYR A 341 1.34 -0.28 5.93
C TYR A 341 2.63 -0.29 5.12
N GLY A 342 2.74 0.64 4.18
CA GLY A 342 3.91 0.87 3.32
C GLY A 342 4.02 -0.06 2.11
N ASP A 343 3.04 -0.95 1.88
CA ASP A 343 2.91 -1.69 0.63
C ASP A 343 2.14 -0.86 -0.43
N ASP A 344 2.43 -1.11 -1.71
CA ASP A 344 1.74 -0.49 -2.85
C ASP A 344 0.71 -1.44 -3.51
N VAL A 345 -0.32 -0.86 -4.13
CA VAL A 345 -1.21 -1.55 -5.06
C VAL A 345 -1.25 -0.80 -6.38
N THR A 346 -1.08 -1.52 -7.48
CA THR A 346 -1.18 -1.01 -8.85
C THR A 346 -2.53 -1.37 -9.46
N ILE A 347 -3.40 -0.38 -9.61
CA ILE A 347 -4.58 -0.43 -10.46
C ILE A 347 -4.15 -0.29 -11.92
N THR A 348 -4.74 -1.07 -12.83
CA THR A 348 -4.60 -0.89 -14.28
C THR A 348 -5.96 -0.98 -14.95
N THR A 349 -6.38 0.11 -15.58
CA THR A 349 -7.59 0.16 -16.40
C THR A 349 -7.23 0.37 -17.86
N GLU A 350 -7.85 -0.43 -18.73
CA GLU A 350 -7.77 -0.35 -20.18
C GLU A 350 -9.16 -0.01 -20.73
N PHE A 351 -9.28 1.02 -21.57
CA PHE A 351 -10.50 1.33 -22.31
C PHE A 351 -10.30 1.19 -23.82
N VAL A 352 -11.36 0.78 -24.50
CA VAL A 352 -11.51 0.88 -25.96
C VAL A 352 -12.56 1.94 -26.26
N LEU A 353 -12.13 3.01 -26.92
CA LEU A 353 -12.92 4.23 -27.13
C LEU A 353 -13.09 4.53 -28.62
N GLN A 354 -14.12 5.32 -28.96
CA GLN A 354 -14.31 5.88 -30.29
C GLN A 354 -13.54 7.20 -30.40
N GLY A 355 -12.38 7.23 -31.08
CA GLY A 355 -11.74 8.47 -31.55
C GLY A 355 -11.02 9.40 -30.54
N TRP A 356 -11.34 9.42 -29.24
CA TRP A 356 -10.64 10.22 -28.22
C TRP A 356 -10.12 9.34 -27.07
N ASN A 357 -9.16 9.89 -26.33
CA ASN A 357 -8.09 9.14 -25.67
C ASN A 357 -7.69 9.78 -24.35
N GLY A 358 -8.64 9.86 -23.44
CA GLY A 358 -8.36 10.20 -22.05
C GLY A 358 -8.90 9.14 -21.12
N ILE A 359 -8.14 8.85 -20.08
CA ILE A 359 -8.68 8.17 -18.90
C ILE A 359 -8.50 9.11 -17.72
N ARG A 360 -9.51 9.10 -16.88
CA ARG A 360 -9.59 9.92 -15.69
C ARG A 360 -9.86 9.00 -14.51
N TYR A 361 -9.28 9.33 -13.38
CA TYR A 361 -9.46 8.62 -12.14
C TYR A 361 -9.93 9.61 -11.09
N ASP A 362 -10.94 9.20 -10.32
CA ASP A 362 -11.34 9.85 -9.08
C ASP A 362 -11.93 8.79 -8.14
N ASP A 363 -12.30 9.23 -6.93
CA ASP A 363 -12.78 8.36 -5.87
C ASP A 363 -11.84 7.18 -5.54
N VAL A 364 -10.52 7.40 -5.68
CA VAL A 364 -9.50 6.37 -5.45
C VAL A 364 -9.10 6.36 -3.97
N TYR A 365 -9.42 5.28 -3.26
CA TYR A 365 -9.05 5.12 -1.85
C TYR A 365 -9.08 3.65 -1.42
N PHE A 366 -8.36 3.37 -0.33
CA PHE A 366 -8.50 2.13 0.42
C PHE A 366 -9.64 2.23 1.42
N THR A 367 -10.35 1.12 1.66
CA THR A 367 -11.19 0.95 2.85
C THR A 367 -10.55 -0.04 3.82
N TYR A 368 -10.93 0.12 5.08
CA TYR A 368 -10.42 -0.63 6.22
C TYR A 368 -11.60 -1.34 6.90
N PRO A 369 -11.40 -2.55 7.46
CA PRO A 369 -12.49 -3.38 7.97
C PRO A 369 -13.23 -2.71 9.13
N ASN A 370 -12.56 -1.77 9.80
CA ASN A 370 -13.18 -0.76 10.62
C ASN A 370 -12.83 0.59 10.00
N GLU A 371 -13.81 1.46 9.72
CA GLU A 371 -13.53 2.85 9.33
C GLU A 371 -12.61 3.46 10.39
N MET A 372 -11.32 3.57 10.09
CA MET A 372 -10.29 4.09 10.98
C MET A 372 -9.29 4.89 10.18
N ASP A 373 -8.73 5.91 10.82
CA ASP A 373 -7.87 6.87 10.18
C ASP A 373 -6.64 7.14 11.06
N THR A 374 -5.46 7.10 10.42
CA THR A 374 -4.20 7.38 11.07
C THR A 374 -4.15 8.86 11.41
N LYS A 375 -4.25 9.16 12.71
CA LYS A 375 -4.26 10.54 13.19
C LYS A 375 -2.86 11.10 13.32
N TYR A 376 -1.91 10.26 13.70
CA TYR A 376 -0.53 10.64 13.91
C TYR A 376 0.37 9.40 13.85
N ILE A 377 1.57 9.58 13.31
CA ILE A 377 2.59 8.52 13.25
C ILE A 377 4.00 9.12 13.36
N GLN A 378 4.78 8.52 14.26
CA GLN A 378 6.23 8.58 14.28
C GLN A 378 6.76 7.16 14.04
N PRO A 379 7.21 6.82 12.81
CA PRO A 379 7.64 5.46 12.50
C PRO A 379 8.93 5.11 13.26
N PRO A 380 9.25 3.82 13.45
CA PRO A 380 10.49 3.41 14.10
C PRO A 380 11.70 3.78 13.24
N ASP A 381 12.82 4.11 13.87
CA ASP A 381 14.09 4.23 13.17
C ASP A 381 14.58 2.82 12.82
N GLU A 382 14.59 2.49 11.53
CA GLU A 382 15.06 1.20 11.02
C GLU A 382 16.55 1.23 10.64
N SER A 383 17.23 2.35 10.88
CA SER A 383 18.65 2.50 10.60
C SER A 383 19.51 2.03 11.77
N THR A 384 20.82 1.92 11.56
CA THR A 384 21.76 1.62 12.65
C THR A 384 21.96 2.78 13.63
N LEU A 385 21.29 3.92 13.42
CA LEU A 385 21.33 5.08 14.31
C LEU A 385 20.16 5.13 15.30
N GLY A 386 19.16 4.26 15.14
CA GLY A 386 18.10 4.20 16.13
C GLY A 386 18.60 3.66 17.47
N THR A 387 17.79 3.90 18.50
CA THR A 387 18.07 3.51 19.88
C THR A 387 16.80 2.93 20.50
N ASP A 388 16.97 1.98 21.40
CA ASP A 388 15.92 1.43 22.23
C ASP A 388 16.06 1.92 23.65
N VAL A 389 15.04 2.62 24.12
CA VAL A 389 15.02 3.18 25.48
C VAL A 389 14.25 2.23 26.38
N ARG A 390 14.93 1.68 27.37
CA ARG A 390 14.36 0.69 28.30
C ARG A 390 13.13 1.27 29.01
N VAL A 391 12.04 0.51 28.98
CA VAL A 391 10.73 0.93 29.50
C VAL A 391 10.08 -0.11 30.43
N ASP A 392 10.75 -1.25 30.64
CA ASP A 392 10.30 -2.28 31.58
C ASP A 392 10.63 -1.98 33.05
N SER A 393 9.95 -2.71 33.93
CA SER A 393 10.14 -2.69 35.38
C SER A 393 10.65 -4.02 35.97
N ASN A 394 11.27 -4.88 35.16
CA ASN A 394 11.67 -6.24 35.57
C ASN A 394 12.75 -6.27 36.67
N ASP A 395 13.55 -5.20 36.79
CA ASP A 395 14.53 -5.03 37.88
C ASP A 395 13.94 -4.34 39.12
N GLY A 396 12.62 -4.14 39.17
CA GLY A 396 11.93 -3.44 40.25
C GLY A 396 11.99 -1.92 40.16
N ILE A 397 12.62 -1.37 39.12
CA ILE A 397 12.69 0.08 38.88
C ILE A 397 11.54 0.45 37.95
N TYR A 398 10.66 1.32 38.40
CA TYR A 398 9.56 1.80 37.58
C TYR A 398 10.07 2.79 36.53
N ARG A 399 9.94 2.44 35.25
CA ARG A 399 10.25 3.29 34.10
C ARG A 399 8.95 3.66 33.39
N MET A 400 8.77 4.95 33.17
CA MET A 400 7.71 5.48 32.32
C MET A 400 8.37 6.47 31.37
N LEU A 401 8.19 6.25 30.08
CA LEU A 401 8.66 7.15 29.03
C LEU A 401 7.44 7.83 28.43
N ALA A 402 7.56 9.05 27.94
CA ALA A 402 6.50 9.74 27.22
C ALA A 402 7.05 10.54 26.05
N ASP A 403 6.26 10.65 25.00
CA ASP A 403 6.56 11.48 23.84
C ASP A 403 5.30 12.19 23.36
N ASP A 404 5.47 13.33 22.71
CA ASP A 404 4.39 14.24 22.37
C ASP A 404 3.89 14.06 20.93
N PHE A 405 2.66 14.48 20.69
CA PHE A 405 2.08 14.47 19.35
C PHE A 405 0.97 15.51 19.19
N PRO A 406 0.82 16.09 17.99
CA PRO A 406 -0.26 17.02 17.69
C PRO A 406 -1.54 16.27 17.30
N CYS A 407 -2.67 16.71 17.85
CA CYS A 407 -3.99 16.36 17.34
C CYS A 407 -4.50 17.47 16.42
N THR A 408 -4.67 17.14 15.15
CA THR A 408 -5.23 18.05 14.14
C THR A 408 -6.69 17.75 13.81
N ARG A 409 -7.33 16.71 14.41
CA ARG A 409 -8.68 16.30 13.96
C ARG A 409 -9.81 16.10 14.97
N THR A 410 -9.70 15.95 16.27
CA THR A 410 -10.88 15.55 17.11
C THR A 410 -11.47 14.16 16.79
N GLY A 411 -11.54 13.29 17.79
CA GLY A 411 -12.04 11.91 17.63
C GLY A 411 -11.44 10.95 18.66
N PRO A 412 -12.08 9.79 18.90
CA PRO A 412 -11.64 8.79 19.88
C PRO A 412 -10.37 8.07 19.43
N VAL A 413 -9.37 7.92 20.31
CA VAL A 413 -8.20 7.06 20.08
C VAL A 413 -8.60 5.62 20.31
N THR A 414 -8.85 4.89 19.23
CA THR A 414 -9.36 3.52 19.26
C THR A 414 -8.28 2.46 19.06
N LYS A 415 -7.09 2.86 18.61
CA LYS A 415 -5.95 1.94 18.44
C LYS A 415 -4.62 2.68 18.56
N ILE A 416 -3.64 2.05 19.21
CA ILE A 416 -2.28 2.56 19.39
C ILE A 416 -1.29 1.51 18.89
N PHE A 417 -0.34 1.96 18.07
CA PHE A 417 0.80 1.18 17.59
C PHE A 417 2.04 1.60 18.35
N LEU A 418 2.78 0.63 18.89
CA LEU A 418 4.07 0.84 19.54
C LEU A 418 5.11 -0.02 18.84
N TRP A 419 6.30 0.55 18.61
CA TRP A 419 7.45 -0.22 18.14
C TRP A 419 8.47 -0.36 19.26
N ASN A 420 8.98 -1.57 19.44
CA ASN A 420 9.77 -1.94 20.60
C ASN A 420 10.87 -2.93 20.24
N SER A 421 11.81 -3.15 21.15
CA SER A 421 12.82 -4.20 21.00
C SER A 421 13.13 -4.91 22.32
N TRP A 422 13.88 -6.00 22.21
CA TRP A 422 14.37 -6.77 23.34
C TRP A 422 15.90 -6.77 23.35
N LEU A 423 16.50 -6.46 24.51
CA LEU A 423 17.96 -6.46 24.62
C LEU A 423 18.54 -7.85 24.33
N GLY A 424 19.57 -7.89 23.49
CA GLY A 424 20.36 -9.10 23.24
C GLY A 424 19.61 -10.19 22.48
N ASP A 425 18.54 -9.81 21.79
CA ASP A 425 17.78 -10.73 20.97
C ASP A 425 18.56 -11.14 19.70
N GLY A 426 18.16 -12.22 19.04
CA GLY A 426 18.86 -12.72 17.84
C GLY A 426 18.17 -12.26 16.57
N ARG A 427 18.89 -12.20 15.45
CA ARG A 427 18.28 -12.01 14.10
C ARG A 427 17.23 -13.04 13.72
N THR A 428 17.16 -14.17 14.44
CA THR A 428 16.20 -15.25 14.26
C THR A 428 15.92 -15.91 15.60
N GLY A 429 14.71 -16.42 15.81
CA GLY A 429 14.33 -17.18 17.02
C GLY A 429 13.17 -16.53 17.77
N PRO A 430 12.77 -17.03 18.95
CA PRO A 430 11.77 -16.36 19.77
C PRO A 430 12.31 -15.05 20.38
N ALA A 431 11.42 -14.18 20.86
CA ALA A 431 11.81 -13.07 21.73
C ALA A 431 12.39 -13.59 23.07
N PRO A 432 13.32 -12.86 23.72
CA PRO A 432 13.86 -13.22 25.04
C PRO A 432 12.83 -13.26 26.18
N GLY A 433 11.76 -12.49 26.06
CA GLY A 433 10.66 -12.43 27.02
C GLY A 433 9.31 -12.20 26.36
N ASN A 434 8.30 -11.99 27.19
CA ASN A 434 6.94 -11.61 26.80
C ASN A 434 6.54 -10.35 27.56
N VAL A 435 5.80 -9.47 26.90
CA VAL A 435 5.11 -8.38 27.59
C VAL A 435 3.83 -8.94 28.19
N GLU A 436 3.68 -8.80 29.50
CA GLU A 436 2.49 -9.24 30.23
C GLU A 436 1.44 -8.13 30.30
N LYS A 437 1.91 -6.88 30.39
CA LYS A 437 1.03 -5.71 30.46
C LYS A 437 1.70 -4.47 29.89
N LEU A 438 0.98 -3.74 29.05
CA LEU A 438 1.30 -2.38 28.65
C LEU A 438 0.38 -1.41 29.41
N SER A 439 0.96 -0.43 30.09
CA SER A 439 0.20 0.66 30.70
C SER A 439 0.45 1.93 29.88
N LEU A 440 -0.62 2.47 29.31
CA LEU A 440 -0.61 3.64 28.44
C LEU A 440 -1.37 4.77 29.12
N THR A 441 -0.80 5.97 29.13
CA THR A 441 -1.46 7.15 29.70
C THR A 441 -1.30 8.32 28.74
N ILE A 442 -2.40 9.03 28.48
CA ILE A 442 -2.42 10.26 27.70
C ILE A 442 -2.50 11.45 28.65
N TYR A 443 -1.59 12.40 28.49
CA TYR A 443 -1.54 13.63 29.27
C TYR A 443 -1.82 14.87 28.42
N SER A 444 -2.23 15.96 29.06
CA SER A 444 -2.14 17.29 28.48
C SER A 444 -0.68 17.76 28.42
N ASP A 445 -0.42 18.75 27.57
CA ASP A 445 0.87 19.41 27.40
C ASP A 445 1.12 20.49 28.47
N ASP A 446 2.34 20.57 29.00
CA ASP A 446 2.94 21.72 29.72
C ASP A 446 3.98 22.36 28.79
N PRO A 447 3.61 23.33 27.95
CA PRO A 447 4.49 23.87 26.92
C PRO A 447 5.67 24.66 27.51
N ILE A 448 6.72 24.90 26.72
CA ILE A 448 7.84 25.74 27.16
C ILE A 448 7.39 27.18 27.44
N GLY A 449 7.63 27.65 28.67
CA GLY A 449 7.30 29.00 29.13
C GLY A 449 5.99 29.06 29.89
N ASP A 450 5.39 30.26 29.95
CA ASP A 450 4.11 30.51 30.63
C ASP A 450 2.96 30.34 29.63
N ASP A 451 2.05 29.38 29.86
CA ASP A 451 0.72 29.34 29.27
C ASP A 451 -0.29 30.08 30.19
N PRO A 452 -0.61 31.35 29.88
CA PRO A 452 -1.48 32.16 30.73
C PRO A 452 -2.92 31.64 30.82
N ASP A 453 -3.33 30.72 29.94
CA ASP A 453 -4.66 30.12 29.94
C ASP A 453 -4.74 28.85 30.80
N ASN A 454 -3.58 28.31 31.26
CA ASN A 454 -3.49 27.15 32.13
C ASN A 454 -2.86 27.50 33.49
N LYS A 455 -3.69 27.56 34.55
CA LYS A 455 -3.21 27.91 35.90
C LYS A 455 -2.27 26.88 36.56
N TYR A 456 -2.11 25.71 35.95
CA TYR A 456 -1.26 24.62 36.45
C TYR A 456 0.05 24.48 35.65
N ASP A 457 0.21 25.29 34.59
CA ASP A 457 1.45 25.43 33.83
C ASP A 457 2.60 25.92 34.73
N ASP A 458 3.83 25.47 34.45
CA ASP A 458 5.03 25.98 35.10
C ASP A 458 5.74 27.03 34.21
N PRO A 459 5.60 28.33 34.52
CA PRO A 459 6.20 29.42 33.75
C PRO A 459 7.74 29.35 33.63
N GLY A 460 8.37 28.53 34.47
CA GLY A 460 9.81 28.35 34.56
C GLY A 460 10.35 27.10 33.85
N ASN A 461 9.50 26.28 33.24
CA ASN A 461 9.94 25.08 32.54
C ASN A 461 10.82 25.45 31.32
N LYS A 462 11.69 24.51 30.91
CA LYS A 462 12.70 24.73 29.85
C LYS A 462 12.54 23.80 28.65
N PHE A 463 11.65 22.84 28.79
CA PHE A 463 11.26 21.81 27.83
C PHE A 463 9.79 21.52 28.12
N SER A 464 9.06 21.12 27.09
CA SER A 464 7.67 20.69 27.21
C SER A 464 7.62 19.33 27.90
N MET A 465 6.55 19.06 28.63
CA MET A 465 6.39 17.80 29.34
C MET A 465 4.92 17.43 29.60
N PRO A 466 4.63 16.17 29.95
CA PRO A 466 3.29 15.77 30.37
C PRO A 466 2.84 16.49 31.65
N LEU A 467 1.61 17.02 31.66
CA LEU A 467 1.03 17.77 32.79
C LEU A 467 -0.08 16.99 33.53
N GLU A 468 -1.32 17.05 33.02
CA GLU A 468 -2.49 16.44 33.65
C GLU A 468 -2.80 15.11 32.96
N GLU A 469 -2.99 14.04 33.74
CA GLU A 469 -3.48 12.77 33.22
C GLU A 469 -4.92 12.93 32.73
N LEU A 470 -5.12 12.79 31.42
CA LEU A 470 -6.44 12.89 30.79
C LEU A 470 -7.10 11.53 30.62
N TRP A 471 -6.29 10.48 30.45
CA TRP A 471 -6.76 9.13 30.24
C TRP A 471 -5.65 8.11 30.54
N SER A 472 -6.01 6.96 31.11
CA SER A 472 -5.10 5.82 31.29
C SER A 472 -5.78 4.50 30.96
N GLY A 473 -4.99 3.56 30.44
CA GLY A 473 -5.40 2.21 30.08
C GLY A 473 -4.33 1.18 30.44
N SER A 474 -4.76 -0.02 30.83
CA SER A 474 -3.90 -1.15 31.15
C SER A 474 -4.32 -2.35 30.30
N PHE A 475 -3.41 -2.81 29.44
CA PHE A 475 -3.69 -3.78 28.39
C PHE A 475 -2.86 -5.04 28.60
N THR A 476 -3.55 -6.18 28.63
CA THR A 476 -2.95 -7.52 28.69
C THR A 476 -3.23 -8.33 27.42
N GLU A 477 -4.07 -7.79 26.54
CA GLU A 477 -4.40 -8.35 25.23
C GLU A 477 -4.01 -7.30 24.18
N PHE A 478 -3.14 -7.69 23.26
CA PHE A 478 -2.64 -6.88 22.16
C PHE A 478 -2.06 -7.81 21.10
N GLN A 479 -1.97 -7.33 19.86
CA GLN A 479 -1.37 -8.08 18.75
C GLN A 479 0.13 -7.80 18.72
N VAL A 480 0.92 -8.82 18.37
CA VAL A 480 2.38 -8.72 18.31
C VAL A 480 2.89 -9.34 17.01
N SER A 481 3.72 -8.59 16.29
CA SER A 481 4.37 -9.03 15.05
C SER A 481 5.84 -8.59 15.01
N GLU A 482 6.66 -9.31 14.25
CA GLU A 482 8.00 -8.84 13.90
C GLU A 482 7.87 -7.82 12.77
N TYR A 483 8.35 -6.60 12.99
CA TYR A 483 8.23 -5.49 12.04
C TYR A 483 9.44 -5.41 11.12
N GLY A 484 10.65 -5.50 11.68
CA GLY A 484 11.87 -5.30 10.91
C GLY A 484 13.14 -5.77 11.63
N LEU A 485 14.26 -5.69 10.90
CA LEU A 485 15.59 -6.04 11.40
C LEU A 485 16.49 -4.82 11.39
N SER A 486 17.04 -4.47 12.54
CA SER A 486 18.06 -3.43 12.66
C SER A 486 18.98 -3.73 13.83
N ASN A 487 20.22 -3.23 13.80
CA ASN A 487 21.23 -3.50 14.83
C ASN A 487 21.61 -2.19 15.52
N GLU A 488 21.06 -1.98 16.71
CA GLU A 488 20.97 -0.65 17.32
C GLU A 488 21.46 -0.62 18.76
N PHE A 489 21.49 0.58 19.33
CA PHE A 489 21.88 0.81 20.72
C PHE A 489 20.70 0.53 21.63
N PHE A 490 20.94 -0.17 22.74
CA PHE A 490 19.96 -0.34 23.79
C PHE A 490 20.41 0.42 25.04
N TRP A 491 19.58 1.33 25.53
CA TRP A 491 19.91 2.31 26.56
C TRP A 491 18.89 2.30 27.71
N ASP A 492 19.36 2.57 28.92
CA ASP A 492 18.51 2.70 30.10
C ASP A 492 18.69 4.08 30.74
N PRO A 493 17.65 4.93 30.76
CA PRO A 493 17.74 6.29 31.28
C PRO A 493 17.95 6.34 32.79
N TYR A 494 17.66 5.24 33.53
CA TYR A 494 17.89 5.21 34.98
C TYR A 494 19.38 5.19 35.35
N VAL A 495 20.19 4.41 34.61
CA VAL A 495 21.65 4.34 34.82
C VAL A 495 22.42 5.30 33.94
N ASP A 496 21.71 6.02 33.06
CA ASP A 496 22.26 6.90 32.03
C ASP A 496 23.39 6.24 31.23
N GLY A 497 23.15 5.02 30.72
CA GLY A 497 24.21 4.19 30.14
C GLY A 497 23.75 3.11 29.16
N GLN A 498 24.58 2.86 28.15
CA GLN A 498 24.35 1.80 27.16
C GLN A 498 24.40 0.42 27.82
N LEU A 499 23.37 -0.38 27.59
CA LEU A 499 23.26 -1.75 28.08
C LEU A 499 23.79 -2.78 27.08
N GLY A 500 23.62 -2.52 25.78
CA GLY A 500 24.06 -3.42 24.71
C GLY A 500 23.45 -3.06 23.36
N SER A 501 23.07 -4.09 22.60
CA SER A 501 22.42 -3.99 21.29
C SER A 501 21.31 -5.03 21.12
N ASP A 502 20.40 -4.76 20.19
CA ASP A 502 19.31 -5.61 19.71
C ASP A 502 19.44 -5.87 18.20
N TYR A 503 18.58 -6.72 17.65
CA TYR A 503 18.54 -7.09 16.23
C TYR A 503 17.16 -6.99 15.56
N ARG A 504 16.07 -6.82 16.32
CA ARG A 504 14.70 -6.86 15.80
C ARG A 504 13.82 -5.77 16.39
N ILE A 505 12.99 -5.24 15.50
CA ILE A 505 11.90 -4.32 15.83
C ILE A 505 10.62 -5.15 15.89
N TRP A 506 9.92 -5.04 17.01
CA TRP A 506 8.63 -5.67 17.27
C TRP A 506 7.54 -4.60 17.25
N GLN A 507 6.40 -4.90 16.66
CA GLN A 507 5.23 -4.02 16.69
C GLN A 507 4.19 -4.60 17.64
N TYR A 508 3.68 -3.75 18.52
CA TYR A 508 2.59 -4.04 19.44
C TYR A 508 1.39 -3.19 19.05
N VAL A 509 0.24 -3.83 18.84
CA VAL A 509 -1.01 -3.16 18.45
C VAL A 509 -2.03 -3.32 19.57
N VAL A 510 -2.40 -2.19 20.16
CA VAL A 510 -3.35 -2.12 21.28
C VAL A 510 -4.68 -1.58 20.78
N ASP A 511 -5.70 -2.44 20.77
CA ASP A 511 -7.09 -2.06 20.48
C ASP A 511 -7.77 -1.48 21.73
N ILE A 512 -8.42 -0.33 21.58
CA ILE A 512 -9.10 0.41 22.66
C ILE A 512 -10.59 0.49 22.30
N PRO A 513 -11.49 -0.13 23.10
CA PRO A 513 -12.93 -0.02 22.89
C PRO A 513 -13.38 1.45 22.89
N GLU A 514 -14.18 1.85 21.91
CA GLU A 514 -14.58 3.24 21.69
C GLU A 514 -15.27 3.86 22.91
N GLU A 515 -16.03 3.08 23.69
CA GLU A 515 -16.67 3.53 24.93
C GLU A 515 -15.69 3.91 26.04
N SER A 516 -14.45 3.43 25.95
CA SER A 516 -13.35 3.68 26.87
C SER A 516 -12.24 4.51 26.25
N ALA A 517 -12.34 4.84 24.96
CA ALA A 517 -11.32 5.56 24.22
C ALA A 517 -11.24 7.03 24.65
N PHE A 518 -10.02 7.57 24.67
CA PHE A 518 -9.81 8.99 24.87
C PHE A 518 -10.26 9.78 23.65
N VAL A 519 -11.21 10.70 23.82
CA VAL A 519 -11.61 11.62 22.74
C VAL A 519 -10.67 12.81 22.74
N GLN A 520 -9.70 12.77 21.84
CA GLN A 520 -8.84 13.92 21.59
C GLN A 520 -9.64 15.04 20.93
N GLU A 521 -9.22 16.28 21.15
CA GLU A 521 -9.73 17.49 20.51
C GLU A 521 -8.61 18.20 19.74
N GLY A 522 -8.93 18.84 18.61
CA GLY A 522 -7.97 19.58 17.79
C GLY A 522 -8.47 19.82 16.36
N THR A 523 -7.88 20.79 15.67
CA THR A 523 -8.15 21.09 14.24
C THR A 523 -6.85 21.41 13.50
N PRO A 524 -6.77 21.37 12.16
CA PRO A 524 -5.53 21.67 11.46
C PRO A 524 -5.05 23.12 11.68
N ARG A 525 -5.98 24.05 11.92
CA ARG A 525 -5.67 25.47 12.20
C ARG A 525 -5.35 25.77 13.66
N ASN A 526 -5.71 24.87 14.56
CA ASN A 526 -5.48 24.98 15.99
C ASN A 526 -5.23 23.58 16.53
N PRO A 527 -4.05 22.99 16.25
CA PRO A 527 -3.71 21.68 16.77
C PRO A 527 -3.56 21.76 18.28
N LYS A 528 -3.90 20.67 18.97
CA LYS A 528 -3.69 20.54 20.42
C LYS A 528 -2.68 19.44 20.66
N ILE A 529 -1.66 19.72 21.48
CA ILE A 529 -0.59 18.78 21.79
C ILE A 529 -1.04 17.88 22.95
N TYR A 530 -0.70 16.60 22.85
CA TYR A 530 -0.89 15.59 23.87
C TYR A 530 0.39 14.78 24.03
N TRP A 531 0.56 14.14 25.17
CA TRP A 531 1.67 13.22 25.42
C TRP A 531 1.16 11.79 25.58
N LEU A 532 1.80 10.83 24.92
CA LEU A 532 1.59 9.41 25.15
C LEU A 532 2.72 8.86 26.01
N SER A 533 2.38 8.34 27.18
CA SER A 533 3.33 7.60 28.02
C SER A 533 3.15 6.10 27.92
N VAL A 534 4.25 5.37 28.09
CA VAL A 534 4.31 3.91 28.06
C VAL A 534 5.12 3.42 29.25
N SER A 535 4.61 2.36 29.89
CA SER A 535 5.37 1.51 30.82
C SER A 535 5.00 0.04 30.59
N ALA A 536 5.96 -0.87 30.79
CA ALA A 536 5.76 -2.29 30.52
C ALA A 536 6.05 -3.17 31.75
N GLU A 537 5.18 -4.15 31.97
CA GLU A 537 5.46 -5.31 32.82
C GLU A 537 5.75 -6.51 31.92
N ILE A 538 6.87 -7.18 32.19
CA ILE A 538 7.38 -8.25 31.32
C ILE A 538 7.67 -9.50 32.14
N SER A 539 7.72 -10.64 31.45
CA SER A 539 8.20 -11.91 31.98
C SER A 539 9.18 -12.55 30.99
N GLY A 540 9.94 -13.55 31.43
CA GLY A 540 10.81 -14.31 30.51
C GLY A 540 12.01 -14.94 31.18
N VAL A 541 12.93 -15.43 30.34
CA VAL A 541 14.15 -16.12 30.79
C VAL A 541 15.34 -15.17 30.75
N ASP A 542 16.36 -15.45 31.57
CA ASP A 542 17.67 -14.78 31.51
C ASP A 542 17.64 -13.25 31.70
N ASN A 543 16.75 -12.75 32.57
CA ASN A 543 16.61 -11.32 32.89
C ASN A 543 16.28 -10.48 31.64
N PRO A 544 15.12 -10.71 31.00
CA PRO A 544 14.75 -10.00 29.78
C PRO A 544 14.59 -8.50 30.06
N GLN A 545 14.89 -7.68 29.05
CA GLN A 545 14.77 -6.22 29.11
C GLN A 545 14.09 -5.74 27.83
N PHE A 546 13.14 -4.82 27.97
CA PHE A 546 12.24 -4.38 26.91
C PHE A 546 12.33 -2.87 26.72
N GLY A 547 12.50 -2.45 25.48
CA GLY A 547 12.74 -1.06 25.09
C GLY A 547 11.65 -0.54 24.18
N TRP A 548 11.38 0.75 24.25
CA TRP A 548 10.60 1.49 23.26
C TRP A 548 11.56 2.10 22.24
N LYS A 549 11.27 1.87 20.96
CA LYS A 549 12.09 2.25 19.82
C LYS A 549 12.01 3.76 19.57
N THR A 550 13.13 4.39 19.23
CA THR A 550 13.14 5.79 18.77
C THR A 550 12.64 5.94 17.33
N THR A 551 12.28 7.17 16.95
CA THR A 551 11.97 7.56 15.55
C THR A 551 13.15 8.34 14.93
N PRO A 552 13.32 8.32 13.59
CA PRO A 552 14.33 9.14 12.92
C PRO A 552 14.11 10.64 13.19
N LEU A 553 15.20 11.41 13.32
CA LEU A 553 15.13 12.86 13.56
C LEU A 553 14.30 13.66 12.53
N LYS A 554 14.14 13.14 11.30
CA LYS A 554 13.30 13.77 10.25
C LYS A 554 11.80 13.62 10.51
N ASN A 555 11.42 12.65 11.36
CA ASN A 555 10.06 12.33 11.76
C ASN A 555 9.79 12.70 13.23
N ALA A 556 10.81 13.14 13.96
CA ALA A 556 10.66 13.72 15.29
C ALA A 556 9.71 14.93 15.24
N TRP A 557 8.94 15.12 16.31
CA TRP A 557 7.99 16.20 16.45
C TRP A 557 8.33 17.04 17.67
N ASN A 558 8.06 18.34 17.55
CA ASN A 558 8.24 19.32 18.62
C ASN A 558 9.59 19.22 19.35
N ASP A 559 9.59 18.83 20.63
CA ASP A 559 10.77 18.77 21.47
C ASP A 559 11.13 17.32 21.83
N THR A 560 11.80 17.11 22.97
CA THR A 560 12.41 15.82 23.27
C THR A 560 11.50 14.97 24.16
N ALA A 561 11.41 13.69 23.83
CA ALA A 561 10.75 12.69 24.67
C ALA A 561 11.31 12.77 26.10
N VAL A 562 10.49 12.41 27.07
CA VAL A 562 10.85 12.49 28.48
C VAL A 562 10.78 11.11 29.15
N HIS A 563 11.52 10.96 30.23
CA HIS A 563 11.36 9.84 31.15
C HIS A 563 11.01 10.31 32.55
N TRP A 564 10.22 9.51 33.24
CA TRP A 564 9.90 9.73 34.64
C TRP A 564 11.08 9.30 35.51
N ALA A 565 11.64 10.26 36.26
CA ALA A 565 12.82 10.03 37.08
C ALA A 565 12.56 10.35 38.56
N ASP A 566 13.18 9.57 39.45
CA ASP A 566 13.37 9.97 40.84
C ASP A 566 14.27 11.23 40.84
N THR A 567 13.81 12.30 41.48
CA THR A 567 14.55 13.56 41.61
C THR A 567 14.61 14.02 43.06
N TRP A 568 15.39 15.06 43.31
CA TRP A 568 15.56 15.68 44.61
C TRP A 568 15.03 17.10 44.55
N GLU A 569 13.94 17.36 45.26
CA GLU A 569 13.43 18.71 45.46
C GLU A 569 14.09 19.30 46.70
N PHE A 570 14.72 20.45 46.55
CA PHE A 570 15.23 21.21 47.69
C PHE A 570 14.04 21.68 48.50
N THR A 571 13.88 21.15 49.72
CA THR A 571 12.75 21.49 50.58
C THR A 571 13.14 22.44 51.70
N ASP A 572 14.40 22.36 52.14
CA ASP A 572 14.87 23.22 53.20
C ASP A 572 16.39 23.38 53.21
N GLU A 573 16.86 24.47 53.80
CA GLU A 573 18.26 24.62 54.21
C GLU A 573 18.34 25.18 55.60
N PHE A 574 19.33 24.69 56.33
CA PHE A 574 19.75 25.27 57.59
C PHE A 574 21.20 25.67 57.49
N ASP A 575 21.42 26.97 57.47
CA ASP A 575 22.68 27.55 57.87
C ASP A 575 22.55 28.07 59.31
N TYR A 576 23.62 27.93 60.09
CA TYR A 576 23.53 28.12 61.54
C TYR A 576 23.35 29.59 61.96
N TRP A 577 23.32 30.58 61.04
CA TRP A 577 23.47 32.01 61.39
C TRP A 577 22.60 33.01 60.61
N GLU A 578 22.14 32.69 59.42
CA GLU A 578 21.22 33.48 58.60
C GLU A 578 19.78 33.19 58.98
N ASP A 579 19.42 31.92 59.27
CA ASP A 579 18.02 31.53 59.50
C ASP A 579 17.79 30.70 60.79
N GLN A 580 17.49 31.42 61.89
CA GLN A 580 16.98 30.80 63.13
C GLN A 580 15.52 31.16 63.39
N GLU A 581 14.87 31.88 62.46
CA GLU A 581 13.48 32.31 62.63
C GLU A 581 12.50 31.31 61.99
N THR A 582 12.92 30.54 60.99
CA THR A 582 12.08 29.55 60.29
C THR A 582 12.31 28.10 60.74
N HIS A 583 13.46 27.78 61.37
CA HIS A 583 13.77 26.44 61.89
C HIS A 583 13.74 26.32 63.42
N SER A 584 13.29 25.17 63.92
CA SER A 584 13.48 24.84 65.35
C SER A 584 14.86 24.24 65.57
N PHE A 585 15.74 25.02 66.20
CA PHE A 585 17.11 24.61 66.51
C PHE A 585 17.38 24.57 68.02
N LYS A 586 17.93 23.46 68.50
CA LYS A 586 18.31 23.29 69.91
C LYS A 586 19.66 22.57 70.03
N VAL A 587 20.53 23.10 70.88
CA VAL A 587 21.82 22.47 71.22
C VAL A 587 21.89 22.28 72.73
N ASP A 588 22.40 21.14 73.15
CA ASP A 588 22.69 20.85 74.56
C ASP A 588 24.09 20.22 74.68
N GLY A 589 24.78 20.48 75.79
CA GLY A 589 26.18 20.07 76.00
C GLY A 589 27.21 21.13 75.57
N SER A 590 28.42 20.69 75.22
CA SER A 590 29.56 21.56 74.91
C SER A 590 29.60 21.95 73.44
N TRP A 591 29.21 23.18 73.12
CA TRP A 591 29.22 23.69 71.74
C TRP A 591 29.96 25.02 71.59
N PHE A 592 30.48 25.25 70.39
CA PHE A 592 31.15 26.50 70.03
C PHE A 592 30.65 27.07 68.71
N LYS A 593 30.55 28.39 68.66
CA LYS A 593 30.39 29.15 67.42
C LYS A 593 31.76 29.37 66.76
N GLY A 594 31.86 29.10 65.47
CA GLY A 594 33.01 29.53 64.66
C GLY A 594 34.12 28.49 64.50
N ALA A 595 35.17 28.90 63.80
CA ALA A 595 35.86 28.06 62.82
C ALA A 595 36.75 26.91 63.36
N TYR A 596 36.62 25.74 62.73
CA TYR A 596 37.68 25.13 61.92
C TYR A 596 37.35 25.11 60.41
N ASN A 597 36.44 26.04 60.06
CA ASN A 597 36.26 26.83 58.83
C ASN A 597 35.62 26.19 57.59
N CYS A 598 34.40 26.65 57.23
CA CYS A 598 34.04 27.07 55.87
C CYS A 598 33.54 28.54 56.00
N ALA A 599 34.50 29.47 56.03
CA ALA A 599 34.75 30.43 57.11
C ALA A 599 33.77 31.62 57.37
N THR A 600 32.76 31.41 58.20
CA THR A 600 32.46 32.20 59.44
C THR A 600 31.18 31.72 60.11
N GLU A 601 30.48 30.80 59.46
CA GLU A 601 29.16 30.34 59.82
C GLU A 601 29.13 28.81 60.01
N SER A 602 29.41 28.36 61.24
CA SER A 602 29.41 26.93 61.60
C SER A 602 29.16 26.69 63.07
N ILE A 603 28.54 25.55 63.41
CA ILE A 603 28.52 25.04 64.77
C ILE A 603 29.52 23.92 64.94
N ARG A 604 30.25 23.96 66.06
CA ARG A 604 30.98 22.80 66.56
C ARG A 604 30.21 22.18 67.72
N LEU A 605 29.97 20.88 67.60
CA LEU A 605 29.39 20.01 68.62
C LEU A 605 30.51 19.19 69.24
N GLY A 606 30.61 19.21 70.56
CA GLY A 606 31.64 18.51 71.33
C GLY A 606 32.86 19.38 71.61
N ASN A 607 33.46 19.13 72.78
CA ASN A 607 34.77 19.64 73.20
C ASN A 607 35.61 18.52 73.81
N CYS A 608 35.73 17.40 73.10
CA CYS A 608 36.33 16.18 73.62
C CYS A 608 35.61 15.67 74.88
N ASP A 609 34.28 15.71 74.86
CA ASP A 609 33.38 15.20 75.90
C ASP A 609 32.44 14.14 75.30
N GLN A 610 31.30 13.84 75.94
CA GLN A 610 30.30 12.91 75.44
C GLN A 610 28.91 13.45 75.75
N GLY A 611 27.95 13.23 74.86
CA GLY A 611 26.54 13.56 75.06
C GLY A 611 26.13 14.95 74.58
N THR A 612 27.00 15.66 73.86
CA THR A 612 26.63 16.90 73.18
C THR A 612 25.77 16.58 71.97
N TYR A 613 24.71 17.34 71.75
CA TYR A 613 23.87 17.17 70.56
C TYR A 613 23.32 18.47 70.00
N ALA A 614 23.01 18.47 68.70
CA ALA A 614 22.18 19.48 68.04
C ALA A 614 20.95 18.81 67.42
N SER A 615 19.80 19.41 67.64
CA SER A 615 18.52 19.03 67.06
C SER A 615 18.03 20.16 66.16
N ILE A 616 17.72 19.80 64.92
CA ILE A 616 17.28 20.70 63.85
C ILE A 616 15.98 20.12 63.31
N VAL A 617 14.91 20.91 63.27
CA VAL A 617 13.68 20.56 62.54
C VAL A 617 13.76 21.18 61.17
N ALA A 618 13.60 20.37 60.13
CA ALA A 618 13.64 20.80 58.73
C ALA A 618 12.38 20.38 57.98
N ALA A 619 11.93 21.23 57.07
CA ALA A 619 10.78 20.98 56.21
C ALA A 619 11.09 19.92 55.14
N VAL A 620 10.09 19.08 54.89
CA VAL A 620 10.12 18.04 53.86
C VAL A 620 8.76 18.00 53.16
N THR A 621 8.72 17.40 51.98
CA THR A 621 7.46 17.14 51.29
C THR A 621 6.67 16.10 52.10
N PRO A 622 5.42 16.40 52.51
CA PRO A 622 4.63 15.50 53.33
C PRO A 622 4.50 14.09 52.74
N GLY A 623 4.86 13.07 53.53
CA GLY A 623 4.77 11.65 53.15
C GLY A 623 5.82 11.15 52.16
N THR A 624 6.87 11.93 51.87
CA THR A 624 7.98 11.45 51.04
C THR A 624 8.72 10.28 51.69
N ASP A 625 9.02 9.24 50.90
CA ASP A 625 9.69 8.03 51.40
C ASP A 625 11.22 8.11 51.36
N LYS A 626 11.76 9.10 50.64
CA LYS A 626 13.20 9.34 50.55
C LYS A 626 13.52 10.76 50.96
N VAL A 627 14.54 10.94 51.79
CA VAL A 627 15.08 12.26 52.15
C VAL A 627 16.58 12.23 51.99
N MET A 628 17.16 13.22 51.32
CA MET A 628 18.60 13.38 51.23
C MET A 628 19.03 14.53 52.15
N LEU A 629 19.94 14.21 53.07
CA LEU A 629 20.60 15.20 53.91
C LEU A 629 21.99 15.44 53.34
N ARG A 630 22.28 16.69 53.00
CA ARG A 630 23.56 17.09 52.41
C ARG A 630 24.28 18.08 53.32
N PHE A 631 25.48 17.69 53.76
CA PHE A 631 26.22 18.36 54.80
C PHE A 631 27.54 18.90 54.30
N ARG A 632 27.99 19.99 54.91
CA ARG A 632 29.34 20.50 54.70
C ARG A 632 30.13 20.49 56.01
N ILE A 633 31.18 19.66 56.03
CA ILE A 633 31.93 19.33 57.24
C ILE A 633 33.37 19.85 57.12
N PRO A 634 33.71 20.98 57.74
CA PRO A 634 35.10 21.48 57.77
C PRO A 634 36.03 20.60 58.61
N TRP A 635 35.49 19.98 59.67
CA TRP A 635 36.28 19.19 60.59
C TRP A 635 35.40 18.20 61.35
N SER A 636 35.94 17.00 61.55
CA SER A 636 35.43 16.00 62.48
C SER A 636 36.54 15.52 63.40
N GLY A 637 36.13 15.11 64.59
CA GLY A 637 36.96 14.52 65.62
C GLY A 637 37.91 13.42 65.14
N SER A 638 39.05 13.23 65.80
CA SER A 638 39.95 12.10 65.52
C SER A 638 40.92 11.88 66.68
N SER A 639 41.00 10.64 67.14
CA SER A 639 42.06 10.14 68.02
C SER A 639 43.35 9.93 67.23
N ALA A 640 44.48 10.30 67.84
CA ALA A 640 45.77 10.38 67.14
C ALA A 640 46.14 9.08 66.39
N GLY A 641 46.03 9.10 65.06
CA GLY A 641 46.36 7.98 64.17
C GLY A 641 45.17 7.13 63.71
N ALA A 642 43.95 7.37 64.22
CA ALA A 642 42.70 6.89 63.65
C ALA A 642 42.17 7.96 62.67
N GLY A 643 41.50 7.58 61.59
CA GLY A 643 40.93 8.53 60.62
C GLY A 643 39.85 9.47 61.22
N PRO A 644 39.13 10.23 60.39
CA PRO A 644 37.99 11.01 60.85
C PRO A 644 37.00 10.13 61.61
N SER A 645 36.56 10.63 62.76
CA SER A 645 35.51 10.06 63.58
C SER A 645 34.56 11.20 63.92
N GLY A 646 33.29 11.06 63.54
CA GLY A 646 32.30 12.12 63.74
C GLY A 646 31.09 11.63 64.52
N THR A 647 29.99 12.35 64.30
CA THR A 647 28.78 12.29 65.12
C THR A 647 27.78 11.28 64.56
N SER A 648 26.92 10.74 65.43
CA SER A 648 25.77 9.92 65.02
C SER A 648 24.65 10.82 64.50
N VAL A 649 23.97 10.39 63.44
CA VAL A 649 22.79 11.06 62.89
C VAL A 649 21.56 10.24 63.25
N TYR A 650 20.59 10.89 63.86
CA TYR A 650 19.26 10.36 64.11
C TYR A 650 18.23 11.21 63.37
N VAL A 651 17.19 10.59 62.83
CA VAL A 651 16.04 11.27 62.28
C VAL A 651 14.79 10.74 62.97
N ASP A 652 14.05 11.63 63.64
CA ASP A 652 12.88 11.30 64.47
C ASP A 652 13.13 10.11 65.41
N ASP A 653 14.21 10.22 66.18
CA ASP A 653 14.72 9.22 67.14
C ASP A 653 15.21 7.88 66.53
N VAL A 654 15.30 7.77 65.19
CA VAL A 654 15.83 6.58 64.50
C VAL A 654 17.28 6.81 64.08
N TYR A 655 18.17 5.88 64.42
CA TYR A 655 19.57 5.95 64.01
C TYR A 655 19.73 5.76 62.50
N GLN A 656 20.34 6.74 61.82
CA GLN A 656 20.52 6.76 60.36
C GLN A 656 21.99 6.65 59.92
N GLY A 657 22.91 6.42 60.87
CA GLY A 657 24.34 6.28 60.60
C GLY A 657 25.17 7.34 61.31
N SER A 658 26.36 7.60 60.78
CA SER A 658 27.27 8.61 61.33
C SER A 658 27.92 9.41 60.20
N ILE A 659 28.11 10.70 60.42
CA ILE A 659 28.79 11.60 59.47
C ILE A 659 30.17 11.97 59.99
N SER A 660 31.13 12.12 59.09
CA SER A 660 32.49 12.58 59.40
C SER A 660 33.16 13.14 58.15
N GLY A 661 34.07 14.09 58.29
CA GLY A 661 34.70 14.73 57.12
C GLY A 661 35.76 15.76 57.48
N TYR A 662 36.44 16.25 56.44
CA TYR A 662 37.43 17.33 56.48
C TYR A 662 37.32 18.18 55.19
N ASP A 663 37.95 19.35 55.19
CA ASP A 663 38.21 20.18 53.99
C ASP A 663 36.96 20.76 53.27
N CYS A 664 35.81 20.86 53.95
CA CYS A 664 34.61 21.53 53.42
C CYS A 664 34.01 20.89 52.16
N ILE A 665 34.26 19.60 51.94
CA ILE A 665 33.63 18.83 50.87
C ILE A 665 32.18 18.53 51.27
N TRP A 666 31.27 18.59 50.31
CA TRP A 666 29.88 18.17 50.50
C TRP A 666 29.83 16.66 50.65
N ASP A 667 29.09 16.20 51.65
CA ASP A 667 28.81 14.79 51.90
C ASP A 667 27.30 14.58 52.04
N GLU A 668 26.82 13.38 51.74
CA GLU A 668 25.39 13.11 51.52
C GLU A 668 24.96 11.82 52.23
N ILE A 669 23.79 11.85 52.84
CA ILE A 669 23.10 10.66 53.34
C ILE A 669 21.72 10.61 52.70
N ILE A 670 21.43 9.50 52.01
CA ILE A 670 20.09 9.18 51.51
C ILE A 670 19.39 8.30 52.54
N LEU A 671 18.25 8.78 53.02
CA LEU A 671 17.38 8.11 53.95
C LEU A 671 16.23 7.48 53.16
N GLU A 672 15.96 6.20 53.37
CA GLU A 672 14.87 5.47 52.73
C GLU A 672 13.87 4.97 53.77
N GLY A 673 12.61 4.73 53.38
CA GLY A 673 11.55 4.32 54.32
C GLY A 673 11.09 5.47 55.22
N MET A 674 11.25 6.71 54.76
CA MET A 674 10.98 7.93 55.53
C MET A 674 9.50 8.32 55.57
N ALA A 675 8.63 7.69 54.77
CA ALA A 675 7.23 8.09 54.65
C ALA A 675 6.46 8.17 56.00
N PRO A 676 6.69 7.28 56.99
CA PRO A 676 6.04 7.39 58.30
C PRO A 676 6.50 8.59 59.15
N TYR A 677 7.65 9.17 58.85
CA TYR A 677 8.27 10.25 59.62
C TYR A 677 8.09 11.62 58.96
N THR A 678 7.78 11.65 57.67
CA THR A 678 7.58 12.88 56.89
C THR A 678 6.10 13.26 56.75
N GLU A 679 5.15 12.52 57.35
CA GLU A 679 3.71 12.72 57.15
C GLU A 679 3.21 14.11 57.60
N ASP A 680 3.84 14.69 58.62
CA ASP A 680 3.53 16.03 59.13
C ASP A 680 4.27 17.17 58.39
N GLY A 681 5.11 16.83 57.41
CA GLY A 681 5.85 17.78 56.57
C GLY A 681 7.14 18.30 57.19
N GLU A 682 7.59 17.73 58.31
CA GLU A 682 8.83 18.10 58.97
C GLU A 682 9.59 16.83 59.39
N ILE A 683 10.91 16.91 59.54
CA ILE A 683 11.71 15.88 60.19
C ILE A 683 12.61 16.49 61.25
N GLN A 684 12.86 15.76 62.34
CA GLN A 684 13.85 16.16 63.34
C GLN A 684 15.20 15.47 63.08
N VAL A 685 16.18 16.22 62.59
CA VAL A 685 17.57 15.77 62.45
C VAL A 685 18.32 16.03 63.76
N LEU A 686 18.80 14.96 64.39
CA LEU A 686 19.58 14.99 65.63
C LEU A 686 21.02 14.52 65.35
N LEU A 687 21.97 15.44 65.50
CA LEU A 687 23.41 15.19 65.46
C LEU A 687 23.92 14.97 66.89
N MET A 688 24.37 13.76 67.23
CA MET A 688 24.70 13.38 68.60
C MET A 688 26.12 12.82 68.75
N ASP A 689 26.91 13.48 69.59
CA ASP A 689 28.21 12.99 70.04
C ASP A 689 28.01 11.90 71.12
N GLU A 690 28.10 10.65 70.69
CA GLU A 690 27.94 9.48 71.55
C GLU A 690 29.26 8.88 72.03
N LYS A 691 30.41 9.45 71.65
CA LYS A 691 31.74 8.88 71.95
C LYS A 691 32.42 9.68 73.06
N GLU A 692 33.23 9.01 73.87
CA GLU A 692 34.02 9.70 74.90
C GLU A 692 35.30 10.28 74.29
N GLY A 693 35.58 11.57 74.54
CA GLY A 693 36.76 12.26 74.01
C GLY A 693 36.48 12.86 72.63
N CYS A 694 37.51 13.29 71.90
CA CYS A 694 37.31 14.06 70.67
C CYS A 694 36.82 13.23 69.47
N ASP A 695 36.42 11.98 69.64
CA ASP A 695 36.08 11.08 68.52
C ASP A 695 34.63 11.22 68.04
N GLY A 696 33.73 11.84 68.81
CA GLY A 696 32.37 12.13 68.34
C GLY A 696 32.08 13.62 68.11
N ASP A 697 33.07 14.48 68.41
CA ASP A 697 33.06 15.89 68.05
C ASP A 697 32.89 16.07 66.52
N ILE A 698 32.10 17.05 66.12
CA ILE A 698 31.98 17.44 64.71
C ILE A 698 31.77 18.94 64.57
N GLN A 699 32.15 19.48 63.41
CA GLN A 699 31.76 20.80 62.99
C GLN A 699 31.00 20.74 61.67
N VAL A 700 29.83 21.39 61.63
CA VAL A 700 28.95 21.44 60.45
C VAL A 700 28.66 22.90 60.11
N THR A 701 28.70 23.24 58.82
CA THR A 701 28.46 24.61 58.34
C THR A 701 27.10 24.78 57.68
N TYR A 702 26.66 23.78 56.91
CA TYR A 702 25.40 23.78 56.18
C TYR A 702 24.76 22.40 56.29
N LEU A 703 23.43 22.40 56.31
CA LEU A 703 22.57 21.25 56.10
C LEU A 703 21.54 21.64 55.04
N GLU A 704 21.63 21.04 53.86
CA GLU A 704 20.57 21.10 52.85
C GLU A 704 19.72 19.84 52.98
N VAL A 705 18.40 20.00 52.95
CA VAL A 705 17.43 18.92 53.03
C VAL A 705 16.67 18.88 51.71
N TYR A 706 16.70 17.71 51.09
CA TYR A 706 15.97 17.45 49.86
C TYR A 706 14.98 16.32 50.08
N SER A 707 13.75 16.52 49.61
CA SER A 707 12.75 15.47 49.57
C SER A 707 12.83 14.72 48.25
N GLY A 708 12.67 13.40 48.31
CA GLY A 708 12.52 12.58 47.13
C GLY A 708 11.24 13.00 46.40
N ALA A 709 11.40 13.36 45.14
CA ALA A 709 10.33 13.76 44.24
C ALA A 709 10.39 12.90 42.97
N LYS A 710 9.39 13.03 42.11
CA LYS A 710 9.43 12.47 40.77
C LYS A 710 9.01 13.53 39.77
N SER A 711 9.76 13.65 38.68
CA SER A 711 9.46 14.60 37.61
C SER A 711 9.94 14.08 36.26
N TRP A 712 9.40 14.64 35.19
CA TRP A 712 9.81 14.38 33.83
C TRP A 712 11.21 14.95 33.58
N LYS A 713 12.05 14.17 32.92
CA LYS A 713 13.38 14.57 32.46
C LYS A 713 13.52 14.34 30.96
N PRO A 714 14.08 15.31 30.22
CA PRO A 714 14.31 15.18 28.79
C PRO A 714 15.29 14.04 28.50
N LEU A 715 14.99 13.25 27.48
CA LEU A 715 15.86 12.23 26.94
C LEU A 715 16.76 12.84 25.86
N TYR A 716 18.03 12.49 25.90
CA TYR A 716 18.99 12.82 24.84
C TYR A 716 19.76 11.56 24.50
N TYR A 717 20.22 11.46 23.26
CA TYR A 717 21.06 10.34 22.86
C TYR A 717 22.32 10.28 23.75
N PRO A 718 22.70 9.10 24.25
CA PRO A 718 23.71 8.96 25.30
C PRO A 718 25.14 9.22 24.78
N LEU A 719 26.04 9.48 25.73
CA LEU A 719 27.47 9.68 25.44
C LEU A 719 28.05 8.45 24.73
N GLY A 720 28.63 8.66 23.55
CA GLY A 720 29.21 7.59 22.73
C GLY A 720 28.31 7.10 21.59
N HIS A 721 27.05 7.51 21.56
CA HIS A 721 26.19 7.40 20.38
C HIS A 721 26.59 8.42 19.31
N GLU A 722 26.37 8.12 18.02
CA GLU A 722 26.71 9.05 16.94
C GLU A 722 25.90 10.36 17.01
N LEU A 723 24.66 10.26 17.51
CA LEU A 723 23.77 11.40 17.75
C LEU A 723 23.86 11.94 19.18
N ASN A 724 24.94 11.69 19.92
CA ASN A 724 25.08 12.14 21.32
C ASN A 724 24.73 13.63 21.51
N GLY A 725 23.81 13.90 22.44
CA GLY A 725 23.33 15.25 22.78
C GLY A 725 22.23 15.81 21.87
N TYR A 726 21.77 15.06 20.87
CA TYR A 726 20.54 15.37 20.13
C TYR A 726 19.31 14.86 20.88
N ASP A 727 18.18 15.49 20.61
CA ASP A 727 16.86 15.13 21.15
C ASP A 727 16.47 13.71 20.71
N VAL A 728 15.80 13.00 21.62
CA VAL A 728 15.26 11.67 21.41
C VAL A 728 13.75 11.81 21.24
N ASN A 729 13.17 11.11 20.27
CA ASN A 729 11.73 10.97 20.11
C ASN A 729 11.42 9.47 19.99
N MET A 730 10.24 9.08 20.41
CA MET A 730 9.77 7.70 20.48
C MET A 730 8.86 7.39 19.29
N SER A 731 8.88 6.14 18.86
CA SER A 731 8.08 5.72 17.70
C SER A 731 6.74 5.14 18.13
N PHE A 732 5.66 5.75 17.67
CA PHE A 732 4.30 5.26 17.92
C PHE A 732 3.32 5.79 16.86
N GLY A 733 2.17 5.13 16.79
CA GLY A 733 1.09 5.50 15.90
C GLY A 733 -0.23 5.57 16.65
N ILE A 734 -1.07 6.54 16.29
CA ILE A 734 -2.39 6.76 16.89
C ILE A 734 -3.43 6.73 15.78
N VAL A 735 -4.46 5.92 16.00
CA VAL A 735 -5.57 5.75 15.08
C VAL A 735 -6.88 6.11 15.78
N THR A 736 -7.77 6.76 15.04
CA THR A 736 -9.15 7.05 15.45
C THR A 736 -10.12 6.30 14.57
N ARG A 737 -11.35 6.07 15.06
CA ARG A 737 -12.45 5.72 14.17
C ARG A 737 -12.63 6.83 13.13
N SER A 738 -12.64 6.45 11.86
CA SER A 738 -12.97 7.31 10.74
C SER A 738 -14.48 7.39 10.58
N THR A 739 -14.93 8.47 9.95
CA THR A 739 -16.31 8.62 9.47
C THR A 739 -16.38 8.60 7.94
N GLN A 740 -15.23 8.38 7.29
CA GLN A 740 -15.06 8.30 5.84
C GLN A 740 -14.03 7.20 5.53
N PRO A 741 -14.01 6.68 4.29
CA PRO A 741 -12.94 5.79 3.83
C PRO A 741 -11.53 6.40 4.00
N GLY A 742 -10.48 5.65 3.67
CA GLY A 742 -9.09 6.11 3.73
C GLY A 742 -8.83 7.41 2.95
N THR A 743 -7.58 7.88 2.98
CA THR A 743 -7.17 9.11 2.27
C THR A 743 -7.67 9.10 0.83
N LEU A 744 -8.65 9.96 0.53
CA LEU A 744 -9.15 10.16 -0.83
C LEU A 744 -8.03 10.79 -1.66
N LEU A 745 -7.58 10.08 -2.68
CA LEU A 745 -6.55 10.59 -3.58
C LEU A 745 -7.11 11.70 -4.47
N PRO A 746 -6.25 12.62 -4.97
CA PRO A 746 -6.69 13.61 -5.95
C PRO A 746 -7.25 12.91 -7.17
N GLY A 747 -8.46 13.28 -7.57
CA GLY A 747 -8.92 12.96 -8.91
C GLY A 747 -8.13 13.77 -9.94
N PHE A 748 -7.96 13.21 -11.12
CA PHE A 748 -7.37 13.87 -12.29
C PHE A 748 -7.75 13.14 -13.57
N GLY A 749 -7.75 13.88 -14.66
CA GLY A 749 -7.84 13.40 -16.02
C GLY A 749 -6.62 13.76 -16.83
N TRP A 750 -6.35 12.96 -17.85
CA TRP A 750 -5.42 13.34 -18.89
C TRP A 750 -5.93 12.92 -20.25
N TYR A 751 -5.46 13.60 -21.30
CA TYR A 751 -5.65 13.16 -22.67
C TYR A 751 -4.49 13.62 -23.54
N ILE A 752 -4.31 12.93 -24.68
CA ILE A 752 -3.31 13.28 -25.68
C ILE A 752 -4.01 13.75 -26.96
N ASN A 753 -3.58 14.92 -27.44
CA ASN A 753 -3.95 15.45 -28.74
C ASN A 753 -2.79 15.26 -29.72
N SER A 754 -2.87 14.25 -30.58
CA SER A 754 -1.92 14.02 -31.67
C SER A 754 -2.32 14.80 -32.92
N PHE A 755 -1.35 15.31 -33.67
CA PHE A 755 -1.62 16.10 -34.88
C PHE A 755 -1.63 15.21 -36.14
N PRO A 756 -2.55 15.42 -37.11
CA PRO A 756 -2.54 14.66 -38.37
C PRO A 756 -1.28 14.92 -39.19
N LEU A 757 -0.77 13.89 -39.87
CA LEU A 757 0.33 14.04 -40.83
C LEU A 757 -0.13 14.78 -42.09
N GLU A 758 0.67 15.73 -42.56
CA GLU A 758 0.42 16.44 -43.83
C GLU A 758 0.48 15.50 -45.06
N ASN A 759 1.18 14.37 -44.96
CA ASN A 759 1.31 13.37 -46.01
C ASN A 759 1.09 11.94 -45.48
N VAL A 760 -0.09 11.38 -45.74
CA VAL A 760 -0.47 10.01 -45.36
C VAL A 760 -0.08 8.94 -46.40
N ASN A 761 0.50 9.33 -47.54
CA ASN A 761 0.95 8.41 -48.59
C ASN A 761 2.40 7.97 -48.36
N ILE A 762 2.68 7.45 -47.16
CA ILE A 762 3.99 6.91 -46.83
C ILE A 762 3.84 5.40 -46.77
N GLN A 763 4.51 4.71 -47.69
CA GLN A 763 4.59 3.25 -47.69
C GLN A 763 5.36 2.82 -46.42
N ASP A 764 4.81 1.86 -45.67
CA ASP A 764 5.41 1.26 -44.46
C ASP A 764 5.34 2.06 -43.13
N ILE A 765 4.44 3.04 -42.97
CA ILE A 765 4.12 3.56 -41.61
C ILE A 765 3.07 2.65 -40.95
N THR A 766 3.42 2.11 -39.78
CA THR A 766 2.46 1.53 -38.83
C THR A 766 2.24 2.53 -37.70
N GLY A 767 1.05 2.55 -37.09
CA GLY A 767 0.78 3.38 -35.91
C GLY A 767 1.71 3.02 -34.74
N GLY A 768 1.49 3.63 -33.59
CA GLY A 768 2.36 3.43 -32.43
C GLY A 768 1.65 3.68 -31.12
N TYR A 769 2.43 3.66 -30.05
CA TYR A 769 1.97 3.94 -28.70
C TYR A 769 2.84 5.01 -28.08
N VAL A 770 2.20 6.08 -27.59
CA VAL A 770 2.84 7.01 -26.67
C VAL A 770 2.71 6.43 -25.27
N VAL A 771 3.82 6.38 -24.54
CA VAL A 771 3.84 6.01 -23.12
C VAL A 771 4.24 7.22 -22.28
N GLY A 772 3.73 7.32 -21.07
CA GLY A 772 4.18 8.36 -20.16
C GLY A 772 3.94 8.06 -18.70
N ALA A 773 4.48 8.94 -17.86
CA ALA A 773 4.56 8.77 -16.43
C ALA A 773 4.62 10.11 -15.70
N PHE A 774 4.09 10.16 -14.48
CA PHE A 774 4.30 11.25 -13.53
C PHE A 774 4.09 10.76 -12.09
N ASP A 775 4.55 11.54 -11.13
CA ASP A 775 4.44 11.26 -9.70
C ASP A 775 3.38 12.19 -9.09
N LEU A 776 2.59 11.68 -8.14
CA LEU A 776 1.56 12.42 -7.43
C LEU A 776 2.03 12.77 -6.02
N MET A 777 1.85 14.03 -5.65
CA MET A 777 2.36 14.60 -4.40
C MET A 777 1.23 15.30 -3.63
N ASP A 778 1.24 15.16 -2.32
CA ASP A 778 0.48 15.98 -1.36
C ASP A 778 1.39 17.03 -0.72
N TYR A 779 0.95 18.28 -0.73
CA TYR A 779 1.65 19.41 -0.12
C TYR A 779 0.92 20.02 1.09
N ALA A 780 -0.19 19.45 1.57
CA ALA A 780 -0.95 19.97 2.72
C ALA A 780 -0.17 19.99 4.05
N GLY A 781 1.08 19.49 4.05
CA GLY A 781 2.07 19.52 5.13
C GLY A 781 3.48 19.34 4.58
N GLU A 782 4.28 18.44 5.17
CA GLU A 782 5.54 18.02 4.57
C GLU A 782 5.27 17.27 3.25
N PRO A 783 5.96 17.60 2.14
CA PRO A 783 5.68 17.02 0.83
C PRO A 783 5.75 15.48 0.86
N LYS A 784 4.61 14.83 0.60
CA LYS A 784 4.47 13.37 0.61
C LYS A 784 4.16 12.87 -0.78
N MET A 785 4.80 11.79 -1.21
CA MET A 785 4.42 11.09 -2.44
C MET A 785 3.20 10.21 -2.14
N LEU A 786 2.13 10.37 -2.91
CA LEU A 786 0.90 9.59 -2.76
C LEU A 786 0.87 8.35 -3.66
N GLY A 787 1.60 8.42 -4.77
CA GLY A 787 1.57 7.38 -5.78
C GLY A 787 2.26 7.79 -7.06
N GLU A 788 2.27 6.83 -7.99
CA GLU A 788 2.83 7.00 -9.32
C GLU A 788 1.81 6.65 -10.37
N TYR A 789 1.87 7.36 -11.49
CA TYR A 789 0.98 7.14 -12.60
C TYR A 789 1.75 6.77 -13.86
N ARG A 790 1.18 5.85 -14.64
CA ARG A 790 1.68 5.43 -15.95
C ARG A 790 0.54 5.35 -16.94
N PHE A 791 0.81 5.67 -18.20
CA PHE A 791 -0.20 5.56 -19.25
C PHE A 791 0.35 5.11 -20.59
N ILE A 792 -0.54 4.55 -21.39
CA ILE A 792 -0.31 4.17 -22.79
C ILE A 792 -1.45 4.75 -23.63
N HIS A 793 -1.10 5.37 -24.74
CA HIS A 793 -2.04 5.91 -25.71
C HIS A 793 -1.71 5.37 -27.10
N GLN A 794 -2.67 4.68 -27.72
CA GLN A 794 -2.56 4.23 -29.10
C GLN A 794 -2.91 5.36 -30.07
N HIS A 795 -2.07 5.59 -31.08
CA HIS A 795 -2.38 6.51 -32.18
C HIS A 795 -2.33 5.79 -33.54
N PRO A 796 -3.21 6.15 -34.49
CA PRO A 796 -3.18 5.57 -35.83
C PRO A 796 -2.03 6.14 -36.66
N TYR A 797 -1.67 5.43 -37.74
CA TYR A 797 -0.57 5.77 -38.66
C TYR A 797 -0.74 7.12 -39.40
N ILE A 798 -1.94 7.72 -39.33
CA ILE A 798 -2.24 9.02 -39.94
C ILE A 798 -1.91 10.22 -39.04
N PHE A 799 -1.45 9.97 -37.81
CA PHE A 799 -1.04 10.99 -36.85
C PHE A 799 0.48 11.01 -36.65
N ASP A 800 1.00 12.19 -36.32
CA ASP A 800 2.41 12.43 -36.07
C ASP A 800 2.83 11.80 -34.71
N PRO A 801 3.76 10.82 -34.71
CA PRO A 801 4.26 10.21 -33.48
C PRO A 801 5.23 11.09 -32.71
N GLU A 802 5.80 12.12 -33.33
CA GLU A 802 6.81 13.01 -32.76
C GLU A 802 6.22 14.32 -32.24
N LEU A 803 4.98 14.66 -32.61
CA LEU A 803 4.34 15.92 -32.22
C LEU A 803 2.95 15.68 -31.62
N PHE A 804 2.81 15.97 -30.33
CA PHE A 804 1.52 15.90 -29.63
C PHE A 804 1.49 16.84 -28.42
N GLU A 805 0.28 17.12 -27.96
CA GLU A 805 0.01 17.84 -26.71
C GLU A 805 -0.54 16.87 -25.67
N PHE A 806 0.10 16.82 -24.51
CA PHE A 806 -0.44 16.13 -23.34
C PHE A 806 -1.16 17.17 -22.48
N THR A 807 -2.44 16.94 -22.20
CA THR A 807 -3.19 17.77 -21.25
C THR A 807 -3.44 16.98 -20.00
N ILE A 808 -3.14 17.57 -18.85
CA ILE A 808 -3.63 17.10 -17.55
C ILE A 808 -4.68 18.10 -17.05
N GLU A 809 -5.81 17.58 -16.60
CA GLU A 809 -6.92 18.35 -16.11
C GLU A 809 -7.39 17.82 -14.75
N PRO A 810 -7.66 18.68 -13.78
CA PRO A 810 -8.29 18.23 -12.55
C PRO A 810 -9.81 18.13 -12.71
N PRO A 811 -10.47 17.25 -11.95
CA PRO A 811 -11.91 17.07 -12.00
C PRO A 811 -12.64 18.34 -11.53
N GLN A 812 -13.88 18.50 -12.00
CA GLN A 812 -14.71 19.63 -11.57
C GLN A 812 -15.06 19.49 -10.08
N GLY A 813 -14.85 20.55 -9.30
CA GLY A 813 -15.18 20.59 -7.88
C GLY A 813 -14.00 20.32 -6.92
N GLN A 814 -12.84 19.97 -7.45
CA GLN A 814 -11.60 19.80 -6.67
C GLN A 814 -10.87 21.14 -6.48
N GLU A 815 -11.49 22.06 -5.71
CA GLU A 815 -10.92 23.36 -5.35
C GLU A 815 -10.48 23.37 -3.87
N ASN A 816 -9.36 24.03 -3.56
CA ASN A 816 -8.80 24.20 -2.21
C ASN A 816 -8.03 23.00 -1.60
N CYS A 817 -7.47 22.10 -2.42
CA CYS A 817 -6.46 21.12 -2.00
C CYS A 817 -5.03 21.54 -2.40
N GLU A 818 -4.02 20.80 -1.95
CA GLU A 818 -2.60 21.06 -2.23
C GLU A 818 -1.91 19.89 -2.97
N PHE A 819 -2.61 19.24 -3.89
CA PHE A 819 -2.04 18.15 -4.69
C PHE A 819 -1.32 18.64 -5.96
N ALA A 820 -0.24 17.97 -6.35
CA ALA A 820 0.44 18.23 -7.62
C ALA A 820 0.96 16.97 -8.32
N ALA A 821 0.98 17.01 -9.65
CA ALA A 821 1.67 16.06 -10.52
C ALA A 821 3.04 16.62 -10.94
N ARG A 822 4.10 15.82 -10.86
CA ARG A 822 5.46 16.23 -11.23
C ARG A 822 6.24 15.11 -11.91
N ASN A 823 7.49 15.39 -12.30
CA ASN A 823 8.39 14.41 -12.90
C ASN A 823 7.82 13.75 -14.17
N PHE A 824 7.12 14.54 -14.99
CA PHE A 824 6.54 14.07 -16.24
C PHE A 824 7.60 13.45 -17.15
N ARG A 825 7.30 12.27 -17.69
CA ARG A 825 8.15 11.54 -18.62
C ARG A 825 7.30 11.01 -19.76
N PHE A 826 7.86 11.02 -20.96
CA PHE A 826 7.19 10.53 -22.16
C PHE A 826 8.14 9.65 -22.98
N GLY A 827 7.60 8.64 -23.66
CA GLY A 827 8.30 7.77 -24.61
C GLY A 827 7.38 7.24 -25.71
N HIS A 828 7.92 6.47 -26.65
CA HIS A 828 7.17 5.89 -27.78
C HIS A 828 7.54 4.43 -28.04
N THR A 829 6.57 3.53 -28.07
CA THR A 829 6.79 2.11 -28.42
C THR A 829 6.08 1.73 -29.72
N TRP A 830 6.67 0.79 -30.46
CA TRP A 830 6.03 0.19 -31.65
C TRP A 830 5.04 -0.93 -31.28
N GLY A 831 5.34 -1.68 -30.22
CA GLY A 831 4.45 -2.70 -29.66
C GLY A 831 3.79 -2.19 -28.39
N MET A 832 2.58 -2.64 -28.10
CA MET A 832 1.91 -2.31 -26.86
C MET A 832 2.62 -3.02 -25.70
N PRO A 833 3.15 -2.29 -24.70
CA PRO A 833 3.71 -2.93 -23.53
C PRO A 833 2.59 -3.50 -22.64
N ASN A 834 2.86 -4.63 -22.01
CA ASN A 834 2.04 -5.13 -20.91
C ASN A 834 2.29 -4.31 -19.63
N THR A 835 1.51 -4.55 -18.57
CA THR A 835 1.63 -3.82 -17.30
C THR A 835 3.04 -3.88 -16.72
N ALA A 836 3.67 -5.06 -16.65
CA ALA A 836 5.03 -5.18 -16.11
C ALA A 836 6.05 -4.39 -16.98
N GLU A 837 5.95 -4.51 -18.30
CA GLU A 837 6.77 -3.74 -19.24
C GLU A 837 6.56 -2.22 -19.08
N LEU A 838 5.32 -1.80 -18.80
CA LEU A 838 4.96 -0.39 -18.53
C LEU A 838 5.66 0.17 -17.30
N TRP A 839 5.83 -0.65 -16.27
CA TRP A 839 6.46 -0.26 -15.01
C TRP A 839 7.99 -0.44 -14.99
N GLU A 840 8.58 -1.13 -15.96
CA GLU A 840 10.04 -1.26 -16.15
C GLU A 840 10.67 -0.06 -16.90
N PHE A 841 9.87 0.86 -17.44
CA PHE A 841 10.36 1.97 -18.27
C PHE A 841 11.08 3.07 -17.46
N ASN A 842 12.40 3.25 -17.66
CA ASN A 842 13.11 4.41 -17.09
C ASN A 842 14.26 4.98 -17.93
N GLN A 843 14.90 4.20 -18.80
CA GLN A 843 16.18 4.61 -19.40
C GLN A 843 16.10 5.39 -20.72
N TRP A 844 14.93 5.47 -21.36
CA TRP A 844 14.77 6.00 -22.72
C TRP A 844 13.63 7.02 -22.87
N MET A 845 13.01 7.44 -21.77
CA MET A 845 11.97 8.48 -21.75
C MET A 845 12.56 9.89 -21.66
N THR A 846 11.89 10.85 -22.29
CA THR A 846 12.20 12.27 -22.16
C THR A 846 11.52 12.82 -20.92
N ALA A 847 12.31 13.26 -19.94
CA ALA A 847 11.80 13.94 -18.75
C ALA A 847 11.54 15.42 -19.03
N LEU A 848 10.39 15.92 -18.59
CA LEU A 848 10.01 17.33 -18.60
C LEU A 848 9.90 17.81 -17.15
N PRO A 849 10.64 18.85 -16.73
CA PRO A 849 10.72 19.29 -15.33
C PRO A 849 9.48 20.07 -14.86
N GLN A 850 8.32 19.84 -15.49
CA GLN A 850 7.09 20.56 -15.20
C GLN A 850 6.46 20.00 -13.91
N GLU A 851 5.85 20.90 -13.14
CA GLU A 851 4.99 20.56 -12.00
C GLU A 851 3.63 21.21 -12.25
N VAL A 852 2.56 20.47 -11.98
CA VAL A 852 1.18 20.88 -12.24
C VAL A 852 0.33 20.64 -11.00
N PHE A 853 -0.22 21.71 -10.44
CA PHE A 853 -1.17 21.61 -9.33
C PHE A 853 -2.53 21.09 -9.81
N LEU A 854 -3.04 20.05 -9.16
CA LEU A 854 -4.29 19.35 -9.48
C LEU A 854 -5.52 19.96 -8.79
N CYS A 855 -5.37 21.15 -8.21
CA CYS A 855 -6.42 21.83 -7.46
C CYS A 855 -6.78 23.18 -8.11
N SER A 856 -6.52 23.31 -9.42
CA SER A 856 -6.74 24.51 -10.21
C SER A 856 -7.77 24.23 -11.30
N PRO A 857 -8.80 25.06 -11.51
CA PRO A 857 -9.85 24.79 -12.49
C PRO A 857 -9.39 24.88 -13.96
N THR A 858 -8.10 25.11 -14.21
CA THR A 858 -7.55 25.30 -15.55
C THR A 858 -6.71 24.09 -15.96
N PRO A 859 -7.08 23.37 -17.04
CA PRO A 859 -6.24 22.33 -17.62
C PRO A 859 -4.86 22.87 -18.00
N VAL A 860 -3.83 22.05 -17.83
CA VAL A 860 -2.45 22.39 -18.21
C VAL A 860 -2.03 21.56 -19.40
N VAL A 861 -1.61 22.26 -20.46
CA VAL A 861 -1.11 21.67 -21.70
C VAL A 861 0.42 21.62 -21.66
N ILE A 862 0.96 20.42 -21.88
CA ILE A 862 2.39 20.12 -21.95
C ILE A 862 2.71 19.73 -23.40
N PRO A 863 3.38 20.61 -24.18
CA PRO A 863 3.75 20.29 -25.55
C PRO A 863 4.91 19.28 -25.56
N VAL A 864 4.76 18.19 -26.32
CA VAL A 864 5.80 17.20 -26.52
C VAL A 864 6.24 17.21 -27.99
N ASN A 865 7.53 17.43 -28.20
CA ASN A 865 8.14 17.47 -29.54
C ASN A 865 9.41 16.63 -29.55
N TRP A 866 9.37 15.56 -30.36
CA TRP A 866 10.44 14.60 -30.58
C TRP A 866 11.01 14.64 -31.99
N ASP A 867 10.86 15.74 -32.73
CA ASP A 867 11.36 15.88 -34.10
C ASP A 867 12.77 15.27 -34.29
N GLY A 868 12.83 14.19 -35.07
CA GLY A 868 14.04 13.45 -35.43
C GLY A 868 14.70 12.64 -34.30
N ARG A 869 13.99 12.40 -33.18
CA ARG A 869 14.48 11.62 -32.03
C ARG A 869 13.96 10.19 -32.03
N LEU A 870 12.85 9.90 -32.71
CA LEU A 870 12.37 8.54 -32.84
C LEU A 870 13.17 7.81 -33.94
N PRO A 871 13.44 6.51 -33.79
CA PRO A 871 14.30 5.74 -34.69
C PRO A 871 13.66 5.45 -36.06
N TYR A 872 12.77 6.31 -36.55
CA TYR A 872 12.25 6.19 -37.91
C TYR A 872 13.41 6.31 -38.91
N PRO A 873 13.50 5.43 -39.91
CA PRO A 873 14.41 5.67 -41.02
C PRO A 873 14.02 7.01 -41.63
N LYS A 874 14.91 7.99 -41.55
CA LYS A 874 14.77 9.28 -42.23
C LYS A 874 14.40 8.99 -43.68
N SER A 875 13.17 9.31 -44.10
CA SER A 875 12.73 8.97 -45.44
C SER A 875 13.58 9.79 -46.42
N ASP A 876 14.52 9.16 -47.12
CA ASP A 876 15.22 9.77 -48.25
C ASP A 876 14.23 9.88 -49.42
N ILE A 877 13.37 10.90 -49.38
CA ILE A 877 12.40 11.15 -50.45
C ILE A 877 13.14 11.71 -51.65
N THR A 878 13.29 10.91 -52.70
CA THR A 878 13.57 11.42 -54.05
C THR A 878 12.24 11.93 -54.62
N PRO A 879 12.08 13.24 -54.91
CA PRO A 879 10.85 13.80 -55.48
C PRO A 879 10.33 13.00 -56.68
N ALA A 880 9.01 12.83 -56.80
CA ALA A 880 8.38 11.99 -57.84
C ALA A 880 8.79 12.32 -59.30
N HIS A 881 9.25 13.55 -59.55
CA HIS A 881 9.74 13.99 -60.87
C HIS A 881 11.20 13.57 -61.18
N LEU A 882 11.90 12.96 -60.21
CA LEU A 882 13.26 12.43 -60.33
C LEU A 882 13.29 10.89 -60.34
N ILE A 883 12.12 10.24 -60.31
CA ILE A 883 11.96 8.80 -60.49
C ILE A 883 11.98 8.54 -62.02
N PRO A 884 12.96 7.83 -62.58
CA PRO A 884 12.94 7.47 -63.98
C PRO A 884 11.80 6.49 -64.26
N ASP A 885 11.09 6.67 -65.38
CA ASP A 885 10.04 5.74 -65.82
C ASP A 885 10.56 4.30 -65.85
N ALA A 886 9.79 3.37 -65.31
CA ALA A 886 10.16 1.96 -65.26
C ALA A 886 10.34 1.40 -66.69
N PRO A 887 11.43 0.67 -66.98
CA PRO A 887 11.66 0.14 -68.33
C PRO A 887 10.68 -0.99 -68.67
N ASP A 888 10.25 -1.05 -69.94
CA ASP A 888 9.39 -2.10 -70.49
C ASP A 888 9.98 -3.49 -70.24
N CYS A 889 9.26 -4.31 -69.49
CA CYS A 889 9.75 -5.57 -68.99
C CYS A 889 9.30 -6.77 -69.84
N THR A 890 10.22 -7.68 -70.13
CA THR A 890 10.02 -8.81 -71.07
C THR A 890 9.95 -10.19 -70.41
N VAL A 891 10.14 -10.28 -69.08
CA VAL A 891 10.06 -11.54 -68.32
C VAL A 891 9.46 -11.27 -66.94
N TYR A 892 8.39 -11.98 -66.59
CA TYR A 892 7.77 -11.96 -65.26
C TYR A 892 8.16 -13.23 -64.49
N LEU A 893 8.49 -13.08 -63.21
CA LEU A 893 8.68 -14.21 -62.30
C LEU A 893 7.30 -14.66 -61.78
N GLU A 894 7.13 -15.96 -61.53
CA GLU A 894 5.85 -16.50 -61.05
C GLU A 894 5.49 -16.01 -59.64
N ALA A 895 6.50 -15.57 -58.87
CA ALA A 895 6.37 -14.99 -57.53
C ALA A 895 6.17 -13.47 -57.51
N ASP A 896 6.21 -12.80 -58.66
CA ASP A 896 5.90 -11.37 -58.82
C ASP A 896 4.37 -11.22 -58.97
N ILE A 897 3.69 -11.10 -57.83
CA ILE A 897 2.22 -11.17 -57.75
C ILE A 897 1.56 -9.95 -58.40
N ASN A 898 2.18 -8.78 -58.27
CA ASN A 898 1.63 -7.53 -58.81
C ASN A 898 2.09 -7.26 -60.25
N LYS A 899 3.01 -8.07 -60.79
CA LYS A 899 3.55 -7.98 -62.16
C LYS A 899 4.15 -6.61 -62.45
N ASP A 900 4.82 -6.03 -61.46
CA ASP A 900 5.47 -4.72 -61.57
C ASP A 900 6.92 -4.82 -62.05
N CYS A 901 7.42 -6.04 -62.27
CA CYS A 901 8.77 -6.32 -62.75
C CYS A 901 9.92 -5.86 -61.85
N CYS A 902 9.61 -5.51 -60.61
CA CYS A 902 10.57 -5.32 -59.53
C CYS A 902 10.49 -6.51 -58.58
N VAL A 903 11.58 -6.80 -57.87
CA VAL A 903 11.54 -7.74 -56.74
C VAL A 903 11.47 -6.86 -55.49
N ASN A 904 10.25 -6.59 -55.02
CA ASN A 904 10.06 -5.89 -53.75
C ASN A 904 10.13 -6.89 -52.59
N VAL A 905 10.05 -6.39 -51.35
CA VAL A 905 10.20 -7.21 -50.14
C VAL A 905 9.13 -8.31 -50.07
N LEU A 906 7.95 -8.09 -50.62
CA LEU A 906 6.87 -9.08 -50.69
C LEU A 906 7.24 -10.21 -51.66
N ASP A 907 7.72 -9.87 -52.86
CA ASP A 907 8.16 -10.86 -53.86
C ASP A 907 9.37 -11.65 -53.32
N PHE A 908 10.31 -10.96 -52.67
CA PHE A 908 11.47 -11.58 -52.04
C PHE A 908 11.07 -12.53 -50.90
N ARG A 909 10.09 -12.16 -50.08
CA ARG A 909 9.54 -13.03 -49.03
C ARG A 909 8.94 -14.30 -49.63
N ILE A 910 8.21 -14.19 -50.74
CA ILE A 910 7.60 -15.35 -51.42
C ILE A 910 8.68 -16.23 -52.03
N MET A 911 9.65 -15.65 -52.74
CA MET A 911 10.79 -16.41 -53.29
C MET A 911 11.62 -17.09 -52.20
N ALA A 912 11.85 -16.42 -51.07
CA ALA A 912 12.56 -16.98 -49.92
C ALA A 912 11.76 -18.11 -49.26
N SER A 913 10.43 -17.98 -49.17
CA SER A 913 9.54 -19.02 -48.65
C SER A 913 9.56 -20.27 -49.54
N GLN A 914 9.46 -20.08 -50.86
CA GLN A 914 9.56 -21.17 -51.84
C GLN A 914 10.95 -21.83 -51.84
N TRP A 915 12.02 -21.06 -51.62
CA TRP A 915 13.38 -21.58 -51.50
C TRP A 915 13.58 -22.39 -50.20
N LEU A 916 12.98 -21.98 -49.09
CA LEU A 916 12.96 -22.73 -47.82
C LEU A 916 12.16 -24.04 -47.93
N GLU A 917 11.05 -24.04 -48.66
CA GLU A 917 10.29 -25.27 -48.94
C GLU A 917 11.07 -26.25 -49.82
N CYS A 918 11.81 -25.75 -50.82
CA CYS A 918 12.66 -26.57 -51.69
C CYS A 918 13.88 -27.17 -50.96
N THR A 919 14.41 -26.49 -49.95
CA THR A 919 15.58 -26.95 -49.18
C THR A 919 15.20 -27.90 -48.04
N THR A 920 13.99 -27.76 -47.47
CA THR A 920 13.46 -28.69 -46.45
C THR A 920 12.97 -30.02 -47.05
N THR A 921 12.52 -30.04 -48.31
CA THR A 921 12.17 -31.29 -49.01
C THR A 921 13.38 -32.09 -49.53
N GLN A 922 14.56 -31.47 -49.72
CA GLN A 922 15.78 -32.18 -50.13
C GLN A 922 16.49 -32.94 -48.98
N GLY A 923 16.13 -32.68 -47.71
CA GLY A 923 16.64 -33.41 -46.55
C GLY A 923 16.14 -34.86 -46.40
N LEU A 924 15.15 -35.28 -47.21
CA LEU A 924 14.53 -36.61 -47.18
C LEU A 924 14.98 -37.54 -48.33
N PHE A 925 15.92 -37.12 -49.19
CA PHE A 925 16.44 -37.92 -50.31
C PHE A 925 17.97 -38.11 -50.33
N LEU A 926 18.65 -37.89 -49.20
CA LEU A 926 20.06 -38.29 -49.04
C LEU A 926 20.19 -39.32 -47.90
N ASN A 927 20.29 -40.59 -48.33
CA ASN A 927 21.01 -41.64 -47.61
C ASN A 927 22.52 -41.35 -47.62
#